data_AF-A0A502EID2-F1
#
_entry.id   AF-A0A502EID2-F1
#
_cell.length_a   1.000
_cell.length_b   1.000
_cell.length_c   1.000
_cell.angle_alpha   90.00
_cell.angle_beta   90.00
_cell.angle_gamma   90.00
#
_symmetry.space_group_name_H-M   'P 1'
#
loop_
_entity.id
_entity.type
_entity.pdbx_description
1 polymer ?
#
loop_
_entity_poly.entity_id
_entity_poly.type
_entity_poly.pdbx_seq_one_letter_code
_entity_poly.pdbx_strand_id
1 'polypeptide(L)'
;MGRSDATRGGRIPDRDIASIRESTRIEDVVGDYVQLRRAGADSLKGLCPFHDEKSPSFHVRPNHGHFHCFGCGEGGDVYAFLQKIEHVSFVESVEMLADRIGYTVTYSGASATNVQRDKGSRSRLIAANAAAQAFYAEALQSAEAAPARQYLLERTFDAEAAATFGCGFAPSGWDTLTKHLLRKGFEFKELEAAGLSREGRRGPMDRFHRRLLWPIRVSSGEVIGFGARRLFDDDHMDAKYVNTPETVLYKKSNVLFGLDLAKRDIAKGHQAVVVEGYTDVMAMHLAGVTTAVASCGTAFGEEHLAMLRRLMMDDNFFRGELIYVFDGDAAGRAAAVKAFEGEQNLSGQSFVAVADEGMDPCDLRLRSGDGALRDLVARRTPLFEFVIRTALADHDLDSAEGRVSALRRCVPMAARIKDPTLRDEYARQLAGWVGWDDVAQVIGRVRETAKAGGGASRRDARRGAAPAASPTLAVARPDPRDPTLWPQREALKAALQYPAIAGPVFDTLTVESFTHPGYAAVRTAIAAAGGMSAGGSGGQWIDAVREQAASPQAANLVNELGVEAFRVDDDERLARYIGGVLARLQEVWVGRQIAEMKSKLQRMSPVDNDDEYNALFGDLVAMETYRRSLLERASGDDLTA
;
A
#
# COMPACT_ATOMS: atom_id res chain seq x y z
N MET A 1 41.33 -5.90 13.54
CA MET A 1 40.52 -6.03 12.29
C MET A 1 39.14 -6.50 12.72
N GLY A 2 38.02 -5.83 12.47
CA GLY A 2 37.74 -4.57 11.81
C GLY A 2 36.53 -3.92 12.52
N ARG A 3 36.50 -2.58 12.45
CA ARG A 3 35.46 -1.72 13.02
C ARG A 3 34.12 -1.94 12.29
N SER A 4 33.02 -2.03 13.04
CA SER A 4 31.71 -1.58 12.56
C SER A 4 31.46 -0.18 13.13
N ASP A 5 31.29 0.75 12.21
CA ASP A 5 31.07 2.18 12.45
C ASP A 5 29.56 2.42 12.60
N ALA A 6 29.11 2.68 13.82
CA ALA A 6 27.72 3.03 14.13
C ALA A 6 27.69 4.40 14.83
N THR A 7 27.22 5.40 14.06
CA THR A 7 26.47 6.59 14.49
C THR A 7 26.93 7.33 15.77
N ARG A 8 27.78 8.35 15.59
CA ARG A 8 28.06 9.39 16.61
C ARG A 8 26.90 10.41 16.72
N GLY A 9 25.77 9.98 17.28
CA GLY A 9 24.76 10.87 17.85
C GLY A 9 25.15 11.32 19.26
N GLY A 10 24.92 12.58 19.63
CA GLY A 10 25.14 13.08 20.99
C GLY A 10 24.24 12.35 21.99
N ARG A 11 24.80 11.94 23.13
CA ARG A 11 24.10 11.14 24.14
C ARG A 11 23.35 12.07 25.09
N ILE A 12 22.03 11.95 25.11
CA ILE A 12 21.20 12.52 26.18
C ILE A 12 21.58 11.78 27.48
N PRO A 13 21.92 12.49 28.56
CA PRO A 13 22.23 11.86 29.84
C PRO A 13 21.06 11.01 30.32
N ASP A 14 21.37 9.80 30.80
CA ASP A 14 20.37 8.86 31.30
C ASP A 14 19.52 9.47 32.44
N ARG A 15 20.07 10.44 33.19
CA ARG A 15 19.35 11.23 34.20
C ARG A 15 18.21 12.06 33.62
N ASP A 16 18.38 12.66 32.44
CA ASP A 16 17.37 13.57 31.87
C ASP A 16 16.24 12.75 31.24
N ILE A 17 16.59 11.63 30.59
CA ILE A 17 15.63 10.63 30.11
C ILE A 17 14.78 10.11 31.27
N ALA A 18 15.40 9.82 32.42
CA ALA A 18 14.69 9.39 33.62
C ALA A 18 13.77 10.48 34.17
N SER A 19 14.27 11.70 34.38
CA SER A 19 13.49 12.83 34.89
C SER A 19 12.25 13.14 34.05
N ILE A 20 12.40 13.16 32.71
CA ILE A 20 11.27 13.41 31.80
C ILE A 20 10.25 12.28 31.88
N ARG A 21 10.70 11.02 31.94
CA ARG A 21 9.82 9.86 32.07
C ARG A 21 9.05 9.86 33.38
N GLU A 22 9.72 10.16 34.50
CA GLU A 22 9.10 10.23 35.83
C GLU A 22 8.12 11.40 35.97
N SER A 23 8.35 12.49 35.23
CA SER A 23 7.47 13.66 35.22
C SER A 23 6.32 13.55 34.21
N THR A 24 6.28 12.48 33.41
CA THR A 24 5.26 12.28 32.38
C THR A 24 4.33 11.14 32.77
N ARG A 25 3.03 11.43 32.84
CA ARG A 25 2.00 10.41 33.05
C ARG A 25 1.67 9.76 31.71
N ILE A 26 1.92 8.46 31.59
CA ILE A 26 1.73 7.71 30.33
C ILE A 26 0.27 7.72 29.87
N GLU A 27 -0.67 7.67 30.80
CA GLU A 27 -2.11 7.69 30.52
C GLU A 27 -2.60 9.02 29.93
N ASP A 28 -1.94 10.13 30.27
CA ASP A 28 -2.29 11.44 29.73
C ASP A 28 -1.80 11.54 28.27
N VAL A 29 -0.58 11.05 28.01
CA VAL A 29 -0.01 11.01 26.65
C VAL A 29 -0.80 10.06 25.76
N VAL A 30 -1.09 8.85 26.23
CA VAL A 30 -1.88 7.87 25.47
C VAL A 30 -3.33 8.34 25.30
N GLY A 31 -3.89 9.00 26.31
CA GLY A 31 -5.27 9.49 26.31
C GLY A 31 -5.57 10.52 25.21
N ASP A 32 -4.54 11.20 24.70
CA ASP A 32 -4.67 12.09 23.54
C ASP A 32 -4.98 11.33 22.24
N TYR A 33 -4.64 10.04 22.17
CA TYR A 33 -4.80 9.20 20.98
C TYR A 33 -5.87 8.11 21.15
N VAL A 34 -6.02 7.57 22.36
CA VAL A 34 -6.86 6.41 22.63
C VAL A 34 -7.84 6.71 23.75
N GLN A 35 -9.12 6.42 23.52
CA GLN A 35 -10.14 6.51 24.58
C GLN A 35 -9.97 5.38 25.60
N LEU A 36 -9.38 5.71 26.75
CA LEU A 36 -9.11 4.76 27.83
C LEU A 36 -10.29 4.63 28.82
N ARG A 37 -10.58 3.39 29.24
CA ARG A 37 -11.58 3.05 30.28
C ARG A 37 -10.93 2.24 31.39
N ARG A 38 -11.43 2.36 32.62
CA ARG A 38 -10.92 1.57 33.77
C ARG A 38 -11.13 0.07 33.55
N ALA A 39 -10.09 -0.71 33.82
CA ALA A 39 -10.01 -2.15 33.58
C ALA A 39 -9.55 -2.95 34.82
N GLY A 40 -9.63 -2.36 36.01
CA GLY A 40 -9.14 -2.94 37.26
C GLY A 40 -8.29 -1.94 38.05
N ALA A 41 -7.72 -2.41 39.17
CA ALA A 41 -6.77 -1.62 39.93
C ALA A 41 -5.49 -1.38 39.12
N ASP A 42 -5.08 -0.11 39.00
CA ASP A 42 -3.92 0.33 38.20
C ASP A 42 -3.96 -0.21 36.76
N SER A 43 -5.13 -0.23 36.12
CA SER A 43 -5.24 -0.62 34.71
C SER A 43 -6.29 0.21 33.98
N LEU A 44 -5.87 0.77 32.86
CA LEU A 44 -6.74 1.36 31.86
C LEU A 44 -6.69 0.48 30.62
N LYS A 45 -7.82 0.30 29.95
CA LYS A 45 -7.90 -0.41 28.69
C LYS A 45 -8.54 0.44 27.61
N GLY A 46 -8.07 0.28 26.39
CA GLY A 46 -8.63 0.89 25.18
C GLY A 46 -8.51 -0.08 24.02
N LEU A 47 -8.95 0.36 22.85
CA LEU A 47 -8.58 -0.31 21.60
C LEU A 47 -7.13 0.05 21.27
N CYS A 48 -6.38 -0.91 20.78
CA CYS A 48 -4.98 -0.69 20.42
C CYS A 48 -4.84 0.28 19.24
N PRO A 49 -3.97 1.30 19.34
CA PRO A 49 -3.67 2.18 18.22
C PRO A 49 -2.65 1.58 17.24
N PHE A 50 -2.09 0.40 17.52
CA PHE A 50 -1.01 -0.23 16.74
C PHE A 50 -1.43 -1.46 15.93
N HIS A 51 -2.62 -2.01 16.20
CA HIS A 51 -3.20 -3.10 15.44
C HIS A 51 -4.71 -3.13 15.66
N ASP A 52 -5.44 -3.72 14.73
CA ASP A 52 -6.90 -3.73 14.79
C ASP A 52 -7.44 -4.86 15.68
N GLU A 53 -8.37 -4.50 16.56
CA GLU A 53 -9.06 -5.39 17.49
C GLU A 53 -10.47 -4.90 17.80
N LYS A 54 -11.43 -5.82 17.94
CA LYS A 54 -12.82 -5.49 18.32
C LYS A 54 -13.04 -5.46 19.83
N SER A 55 -12.15 -6.13 20.58
CA SER A 55 -12.18 -6.18 22.04
C SER A 55 -10.98 -5.42 22.57
N PRO A 56 -11.14 -4.49 23.54
CA PRO A 56 -10.01 -3.78 24.15
C PRO A 56 -8.96 -4.74 24.71
N SER A 57 -7.80 -4.85 24.05
CA SER A 57 -6.63 -5.60 24.56
C SER A 57 -5.44 -4.69 24.84
N PHE A 58 -5.52 -3.41 24.45
CA PHE A 58 -4.53 -2.40 24.79
C PHE A 58 -4.69 -1.95 26.24
N HIS A 59 -3.72 -2.31 27.07
CA HIS A 59 -3.69 -1.96 28.48
C HIS A 59 -2.59 -0.94 28.77
N VAL A 60 -2.94 0.09 29.54
CA VAL A 60 -2.02 1.06 30.11
C VAL A 60 -1.99 0.84 31.63
N ARG A 61 -0.78 0.82 32.19
CA ARG A 61 -0.52 0.64 33.63
C ARG A 61 0.14 1.92 34.16
N PRO A 62 -0.63 2.92 34.63
CA PRO A 62 -0.11 4.22 35.08
C PRO A 62 1.05 4.14 36.07
N ASN A 63 0.91 3.36 37.16
CA ASN A 63 1.96 3.28 38.18
C ASN A 63 3.23 2.57 37.69
N HIS A 64 3.13 1.81 36.59
CA HIS A 64 4.26 1.13 35.98
C HIS A 64 4.86 1.93 34.82
N GLY A 65 4.20 3.00 34.35
CA GLY A 65 4.68 3.81 33.24
C GLY A 65 4.76 3.06 31.90
N HIS A 66 3.96 2.00 31.74
CA HIS A 66 4.04 1.10 30.58
C HIS A 66 2.68 0.84 29.94
N PHE A 67 2.71 0.57 28.64
CA PHE A 67 1.58 0.00 27.90
C PHE A 67 1.94 -1.38 27.36
N HIS A 68 0.92 -2.21 27.17
CA HIS A 68 1.03 -3.48 26.48
C HIS A 68 -0.28 -3.83 25.80
N CYS A 69 -0.19 -4.30 24.56
CA CYS A 69 -1.31 -4.82 23.81
C CYS A 69 -1.29 -6.35 23.78
N PHE A 70 -2.33 -6.99 24.32
CA PHE A 70 -2.39 -8.46 24.35
C PHE A 70 -2.76 -9.10 23.00
N GLY A 71 -3.24 -8.32 22.02
CA GLY A 71 -3.51 -8.78 20.66
C GLY A 71 -2.29 -8.79 19.74
N CYS A 72 -1.53 -7.69 19.61
CA CYS A 72 -0.33 -7.64 18.74
C CYS A 72 1.01 -7.82 19.46
N GLY A 73 1.04 -7.79 20.80
CA GLY A 73 2.28 -7.87 21.58
C GLY A 73 3.07 -6.55 21.64
N GLU A 74 2.56 -5.46 21.05
CA GLU A 74 3.21 -4.16 21.15
C GLU A 74 3.18 -3.65 22.59
N GLY A 75 4.35 -3.26 23.10
CA GLY A 75 4.49 -2.71 24.44
C GLY A 75 5.69 -1.78 24.55
N GLY A 76 5.77 -1.06 25.65
CA GLY A 76 6.87 -0.14 25.91
C GLY A 76 6.54 0.91 26.96
N ASP A 77 7.45 1.86 27.14
CA ASP A 77 7.22 3.07 27.94
C ASP A 77 6.63 4.20 27.07
N VAL A 78 6.48 5.38 27.66
CA VAL A 78 5.91 6.55 26.98
C VAL A 78 6.71 7.01 25.76
N TYR A 79 8.04 6.83 25.75
CA TYR A 79 8.86 7.14 24.58
C TYR A 79 8.60 6.15 23.46
N ALA A 80 8.61 4.84 23.78
CA ALA A 80 8.30 3.80 22.81
C ALA A 80 6.90 3.97 22.20
N PHE A 81 5.93 4.46 22.98
CA PHE A 81 4.60 4.80 22.47
C PHE A 81 4.68 5.92 21.42
N LEU A 82 5.33 7.04 21.76
CA LEU A 82 5.47 8.20 20.86
C LEU A 82 6.26 7.88 19.60
N GLN A 83 7.38 7.15 19.72
CA GLN A 83 8.16 6.72 18.57
C GLN A 83 7.31 5.89 17.59
N LYS A 84 6.39 5.06 18.10
CA LYS A 84 5.54 4.22 17.28
C LYS A 84 4.38 5.00 16.66
N ILE A 85 3.72 5.86 17.43
CA ILE A 85 2.52 6.59 16.97
C ILE A 85 2.84 7.83 16.12
N GLU A 86 3.95 8.53 16.41
CA GLU A 86 4.39 9.74 15.68
C GLU A 86 5.51 9.43 14.67
N HIS A 87 6.02 8.19 14.64
CA HIS A 87 7.14 7.75 13.78
C HIS A 87 8.41 8.58 13.93
N VAL A 88 8.65 9.09 15.13
CA VAL A 88 9.82 9.86 15.47
C VAL A 88 10.94 8.98 16.03
N SER A 89 12.18 9.44 15.91
CA SER A 89 13.33 8.79 16.56
C SER A 89 13.24 8.87 18.08
N PHE A 90 14.05 8.06 18.78
CA PHE A 90 14.09 8.09 20.26
C PHE A 90 14.41 9.49 20.78
N VAL A 91 15.38 10.14 20.15
CA VAL A 91 15.79 11.50 20.52
C VAL A 91 14.61 12.44 20.36
N GLU A 92 13.98 12.51 19.20
CA GLU A 92 12.79 13.34 18.97
C GLU A 92 11.64 13.04 19.96
N SER A 93 11.40 11.77 20.32
CA SER A 93 10.37 11.42 21.32
C SER A 93 10.69 11.95 22.72
N VAL A 94 11.97 11.96 23.12
CA VAL A 94 12.43 12.56 24.39
C VAL A 94 12.21 14.07 24.36
N GLU A 95 12.44 14.68 23.21
CA GLU A 95 12.32 16.13 23.01
C GLU A 95 10.87 16.59 23.03
N MET A 96 9.97 15.88 22.35
CA MET A 96 8.53 16.15 22.37
C MET A 96 7.96 16.11 23.79
N LEU A 97 8.38 15.15 24.62
CA LEU A 97 7.96 15.07 26.01
C LEU A 97 8.61 16.15 26.87
N ALA A 98 9.89 16.44 26.67
CA ALA A 98 10.58 17.51 27.36
C ALA A 98 9.88 18.87 27.16
N ASP A 99 9.51 19.19 25.91
CA ASP A 99 8.80 20.43 25.57
C ASP A 99 7.40 20.45 26.21
N ARG A 100 6.69 19.32 26.22
CA ARG A 100 5.36 19.19 26.84
C ARG A 100 5.36 19.48 28.34
N ILE A 101 6.41 19.09 29.06
CA ILE A 101 6.52 19.32 30.51
C ILE A 101 7.40 20.54 30.87
N GLY A 102 7.90 21.28 29.88
CA GLY A 102 8.81 22.41 30.08
C GLY A 102 10.19 22.02 30.65
N TYR A 103 10.67 20.80 30.41
CA TYR A 103 11.96 20.30 30.89
C TYR A 103 13.09 20.60 29.90
N THR A 104 14.22 21.13 30.38
CA THR A 104 15.38 21.39 29.52
C THR A 104 16.35 20.21 29.51
N VAL A 105 16.51 19.56 28.36
CA VAL A 105 17.43 18.43 28.17
C VAL A 105 18.88 18.91 28.08
N THR A 106 19.77 18.35 28.90
CA THR A 106 21.22 18.51 28.81
C THR A 106 21.78 17.52 27.78
N TYR A 107 22.86 17.85 27.06
CA TYR A 107 23.55 16.91 26.16
C TYR A 107 25.00 16.74 26.63
N SER A 108 25.56 15.53 26.59
CA SER A 108 26.95 15.26 27.02
C SER A 108 27.83 14.67 25.89
N GLY A 109 29.11 15.08 25.87
CA GLY A 109 30.13 14.62 24.91
C GLY A 109 30.56 15.69 23.89
N ALA A 110 31.56 15.39 23.04
CA ALA A 110 32.01 16.26 21.94
C ALA A 110 30.92 16.53 20.87
N SER A 111 29.77 15.85 20.98
CA SER A 111 28.53 16.11 20.24
C SER A 111 27.53 16.98 21.01
N ALA A 112 27.80 17.43 22.24
CA ALA A 112 26.98 18.47 22.88
C ALA A 112 27.00 19.75 22.04
N THR A 113 28.15 20.10 21.44
CA THR A 113 28.25 21.20 20.48
C THR A 113 27.64 20.92 19.11
N ASN A 114 27.51 19.66 18.68
CA ASN A 114 26.93 19.30 17.38
C ASN A 114 25.43 19.00 17.44
N VAL A 115 24.91 18.30 18.45
CA VAL A 115 23.47 18.01 18.62
C VAL A 115 22.71 19.22 19.17
N GLN A 116 23.33 20.03 20.02
CA GLN A 116 22.74 21.31 20.45
C GLN A 116 22.84 22.34 19.32
N ARG A 117 23.83 22.22 18.41
CA ARG A 117 23.80 22.87 17.08
C ARG A 117 22.78 22.26 16.13
N ASP A 118 22.44 20.97 16.18
CA ASP A 118 21.53 20.32 15.22
C ASP A 118 20.05 20.48 15.59
N LYS A 119 19.73 20.44 16.88
CA LYS A 119 18.46 20.92 17.44
C LYS A 119 18.29 22.40 17.22
N GLY A 120 19.34 23.16 17.57
CA GLY A 120 19.41 24.59 17.34
C GLY A 120 19.25 24.89 15.85
N SER A 121 19.90 24.13 14.97
CA SER A 121 19.83 24.32 13.53
C SER A 121 18.45 23.96 13.00
N ARG A 122 17.91 22.74 13.19
CA ARG A 122 16.60 22.36 12.63
C ARG A 122 15.49 23.28 13.10
N SER A 123 15.40 23.54 14.42
CA SER A 123 14.42 24.48 14.97
C SER A 123 14.66 25.93 14.50
N ARG A 124 15.93 26.36 14.33
CA ARG A 124 16.24 27.67 13.73
C ARG A 124 15.92 27.72 12.25
N LEU A 125 16.09 26.65 11.49
CA LEU A 125 15.70 26.59 10.08
C LEU A 125 14.18 26.69 9.95
N ILE A 126 13.42 26.01 10.81
CA ILE A 126 11.96 26.14 10.88
C ILE A 126 11.58 27.57 11.28
N ALA A 127 12.21 28.14 12.31
CA ALA A 127 11.96 29.51 12.73
C ALA A 127 12.33 30.54 11.65
N ALA A 128 13.39 30.31 10.88
CA ALA A 128 13.80 31.15 9.76
C ALA A 128 12.77 31.09 8.63
N ASN A 129 12.29 29.89 8.28
CA ASN A 129 11.21 29.70 7.30
C ASN A 129 9.90 30.34 7.75
N ALA A 130 9.54 30.22 9.03
CA ALA A 130 8.36 30.88 9.60
C ALA A 130 8.49 32.41 9.55
N ALA A 131 9.66 32.95 9.91
CA ALA A 131 9.95 34.38 9.81
C ALA A 131 9.93 34.88 8.35
N ALA A 132 10.42 34.07 7.41
CA ALA A 132 10.36 34.36 5.98
C ALA A 132 8.92 34.34 5.46
N GLN A 133 8.09 33.37 5.87
CA GLN A 133 6.67 33.34 5.52
C GLN A 133 5.97 34.63 5.97
N ALA A 134 6.16 35.05 7.22
CA ALA A 134 5.57 36.28 7.73
C ALA A 134 6.01 37.51 6.92
N PHE A 135 7.31 37.60 6.59
CA PHE A 135 7.84 38.66 5.73
C PHE A 135 7.20 38.67 4.34
N TYR A 136 7.10 37.50 3.69
CA TYR A 136 6.51 37.41 2.35
C TYR A 136 5.01 37.67 2.34
N ALA A 137 4.28 37.26 3.37
CA ALA A 137 2.85 37.57 3.53
C ALA A 137 2.62 39.08 3.69
N GLU A 138 3.45 39.77 4.47
CA GLU A 138 3.43 41.23 4.58
C GLU A 138 3.77 41.90 3.23
N ALA A 139 4.80 41.41 2.54
CA ALA A 139 5.22 41.94 1.25
C ALA A 139 4.14 41.81 0.15
N LEU A 140 3.21 40.84 0.26
CA LEU A 140 2.06 40.71 -0.64
C LEU A 140 1.11 41.93 -0.58
N GLN A 141 1.16 42.73 0.49
CA GLN A 141 0.37 43.97 0.63
C GLN A 141 1.05 45.19 0.00
N SER A 142 2.30 45.07 -0.45
CA SER A 142 3.05 46.18 -1.05
C SER A 142 2.49 46.61 -2.42
N ALA A 143 2.82 47.82 -2.85
CA ALA A 143 2.47 48.30 -4.19
C ALA A 143 3.08 47.44 -5.31
N GLU A 144 4.32 46.96 -5.11
CA GLU A 144 5.03 46.10 -6.08
C GLU A 144 4.32 44.75 -6.29
N ALA A 145 3.66 44.23 -5.25
CA ALA A 145 2.93 42.96 -5.30
C ALA A 145 1.57 43.03 -6.03
N ALA A 146 1.21 44.17 -6.65
CA ALA A 146 -0.06 44.32 -7.36
C ALA A 146 -0.32 43.21 -8.41
N PRO A 147 0.65 42.80 -9.26
CA PRO A 147 0.46 41.69 -10.20
C PRO A 147 0.23 40.34 -9.51
N ALA A 148 0.81 40.14 -8.32
CA ALA A 148 0.62 38.91 -7.54
C ALA A 148 -0.83 38.82 -7.00
N ARG A 149 -1.34 39.92 -6.46
CA ARG A 149 -2.74 40.02 -6.01
C ARG A 149 -3.72 39.91 -7.18
N GLN A 150 -3.41 40.57 -8.31
CA GLN A 150 -4.22 40.47 -9.52
C GLN A 150 -4.29 39.02 -10.01
N TYR A 151 -3.16 38.31 -10.06
CA TYR A 151 -3.13 36.90 -10.46
C TYR A 151 -4.02 36.01 -9.57
N LEU A 152 -4.02 36.24 -8.26
CA LEU A 152 -4.89 35.51 -7.33
C LEU A 152 -6.38 35.86 -7.55
N LEU A 153 -6.70 37.15 -7.70
CA LEU A 153 -8.07 37.63 -7.91
C LEU A 153 -8.67 37.17 -9.24
N GLU A 154 -7.90 37.20 -10.33
CA GLU A 154 -8.30 36.67 -11.64
C GLU A 154 -8.68 35.18 -11.56
N ARG A 155 -8.13 34.47 -10.56
CA ARG A 155 -8.42 33.07 -10.28
C ARG A 155 -9.41 32.86 -9.14
N THR A 156 -10.13 33.93 -8.75
CA THR A 156 -11.15 33.91 -7.68
C THR A 156 -10.60 33.46 -6.32
N PHE A 157 -9.35 33.82 -6.03
CA PHE A 157 -8.75 33.73 -4.72
C PHE A 157 -8.72 35.12 -4.09
N ASP A 158 -9.59 35.34 -3.12
CA ASP A 158 -9.66 36.59 -2.37
C ASP A 158 -8.54 36.68 -1.30
N ALA A 159 -8.56 37.75 -0.52
CA ALA A 159 -7.58 37.99 0.53
C ALA A 159 -7.63 36.93 1.65
N GLU A 160 -8.82 36.39 1.93
CA GLU A 160 -9.00 35.34 2.95
C GLU A 160 -8.40 34.03 2.47
N ALA A 161 -8.68 33.62 1.24
CA ALA A 161 -8.05 32.46 0.61
C ALA A 161 -6.52 32.61 0.60
N ALA A 162 -6.00 33.77 0.17
CA ALA A 162 -4.57 34.04 0.19
C ALA A 162 -3.97 33.90 1.61
N ALA A 163 -4.68 34.36 2.64
CA ALA A 163 -4.25 34.23 4.03
C ALA A 163 -4.28 32.78 4.53
N THR A 164 -5.35 32.02 4.25
CA THR A 164 -5.50 30.60 4.65
C THR A 164 -4.34 29.74 4.12
N PHE A 165 -3.96 29.93 2.85
CA PHE A 165 -2.84 29.22 2.23
C PHE A 165 -1.47 29.89 2.50
N GLY A 166 -1.45 31.00 3.23
CA GLY A 166 -0.24 31.74 3.58
C GLY A 166 0.51 32.32 2.39
N CYS A 167 -0.19 32.63 1.29
CA CYS A 167 0.41 33.21 0.08
C CYS A 167 1.21 34.48 0.41
N GLY A 168 2.33 34.65 -0.28
CA GLY A 168 3.23 35.77 -0.08
C GLY A 168 3.84 36.27 -1.38
N PHE A 169 4.59 37.37 -1.33
CA PHE A 169 5.30 37.91 -2.49
C PHE A 169 6.79 38.08 -2.16
N ALA A 170 7.66 37.56 -3.03
CA ALA A 170 9.08 37.88 -2.98
C ALA A 170 9.30 39.25 -3.64
N PRO A 171 9.72 40.29 -2.91
CA PRO A 171 9.95 41.61 -3.48
C PRO A 171 11.15 41.64 -4.44
N SER A 172 11.29 42.75 -5.15
CA SER A 172 12.54 43.09 -5.85
C SER A 172 13.67 43.40 -4.88
N GLY A 173 14.87 43.59 -5.43
CA GLY A 173 16.11 43.76 -4.67
C GLY A 173 16.89 42.45 -4.56
N TRP A 174 18.15 42.54 -4.14
CA TRP A 174 19.06 41.39 -4.15
C TRP A 174 19.09 40.62 -2.83
N ASP A 175 18.85 41.28 -1.69
CA ASP A 175 19.09 40.73 -0.36
C ASP A 175 18.08 41.22 0.69
N THR A 176 16.86 41.53 0.25
CA THR A 176 15.82 42.17 1.06
C THR A 176 15.36 41.24 2.20
N LEU A 177 15.03 39.98 1.91
CA LEU A 177 14.72 38.97 2.92
C LEU A 177 15.96 38.67 3.76
N THR A 178 17.10 38.45 3.11
CA THR A 178 18.36 38.07 3.75
C THR A 178 18.73 39.08 4.82
N LYS A 179 18.76 40.38 4.51
CA LYS A 179 19.00 41.45 5.49
C LYS A 179 17.93 41.50 6.58
N HIS A 180 16.66 41.27 6.24
CA HIS A 180 15.58 41.23 7.24
C HIS A 180 15.83 40.13 8.28
N LEU A 181 16.16 38.91 7.84
CA LEU A 181 16.41 37.78 8.72
C LEU A 181 17.74 37.90 9.49
N LEU A 182 18.80 38.42 8.87
CA LEU A 182 20.05 38.74 9.58
C LEU A 182 19.81 39.73 10.73
N ARG A 183 18.97 40.76 10.52
CA ARG A 183 18.58 41.71 11.59
C ARG A 183 17.73 41.07 12.69
N LYS A 184 17.03 39.97 12.40
CA LYS A 184 16.30 39.15 13.38
C LYS A 184 17.20 38.16 14.13
N GLY A 185 18.51 38.15 13.86
CA GLY A 185 19.50 37.35 14.58
C GLY A 185 19.76 35.98 13.98
N PHE A 186 19.28 35.69 12.77
CA PHE A 186 19.67 34.48 12.04
C PHE A 186 21.06 34.66 11.41
N GLU A 187 21.83 33.58 11.32
CA GLU A 187 23.10 33.57 10.60
C GLU A 187 22.91 33.24 9.12
N PHE A 188 23.74 33.80 8.24
CA PHE A 188 23.64 33.51 6.80
C PHE A 188 23.70 32.01 6.47
N LYS A 189 24.54 31.24 7.17
CA LYS A 189 24.65 29.79 7.00
C LYS A 189 23.33 29.07 7.30
N GLU A 190 22.55 29.56 8.27
CA GLU A 190 21.22 29.02 8.56
C GLU A 190 20.26 29.34 7.41
N LEU A 191 20.30 30.56 6.88
CA LEU A 191 19.44 30.98 5.76
C LEU A 191 19.74 30.20 4.48
N GLU A 192 21.02 29.93 4.21
CA GLU A 192 21.45 29.09 3.09
C GLU A 192 21.01 27.63 3.30
N ALA A 193 21.20 27.07 4.50
CA ALA A 193 20.77 25.71 4.82
C ALA A 193 19.24 25.53 4.80
N ALA A 194 18.47 26.57 5.13
CA ALA A 194 17.01 26.61 4.98
C ALA A 194 16.57 26.77 3.51
N GLY A 195 17.49 27.11 2.59
CA GLY A 195 17.20 27.35 1.19
C GLY A 195 16.53 28.71 0.91
N LEU A 196 16.60 29.64 1.85
CA LEU A 196 16.03 30.99 1.77
C LEU A 196 16.97 32.00 1.09
N SER A 197 18.27 31.82 1.29
CA SER A 197 19.34 32.67 0.74
C SER A 197 20.37 31.82 -0.01
N ARG A 198 21.23 32.46 -0.79
CA ARG A 198 22.37 31.83 -1.47
C ARG A 198 23.56 32.79 -1.54
N GLU A 199 24.76 32.25 -1.68
CA GLU A 199 25.94 33.08 -1.94
C GLU A 199 25.91 33.65 -3.37
N GLY A 200 25.98 34.98 -3.49
CA GLY A 200 26.10 35.70 -4.75
C GLY A 200 27.54 36.20 -4.98
N ARG A 201 27.81 36.77 -6.16
CA ARG A 201 29.16 37.31 -6.49
C ARG A 201 29.60 38.47 -5.59
N ARG A 202 28.65 39.18 -4.97
CA ARG A 202 28.88 40.34 -4.11
C ARG A 202 28.43 40.10 -2.67
N GLY A 203 28.27 38.83 -2.28
CA GLY A 203 27.82 38.41 -0.96
C GLY A 203 26.42 37.76 -0.96
N PRO A 204 25.85 37.53 0.23
CA PRO A 204 24.54 36.93 0.43
C PRO A 204 23.42 37.58 -0.37
N MET A 205 22.58 36.77 -1.01
CA MET A 205 21.40 37.23 -1.75
C MET A 205 20.19 36.33 -1.51
N ASP A 206 19.01 36.87 -1.76
CA ASP A 206 17.74 36.15 -1.65
C ASP A 206 17.68 35.02 -2.69
N ARG A 207 16.91 33.97 -2.39
CA ARG A 207 16.65 32.89 -3.37
C ARG A 207 15.55 33.27 -4.35
N PHE A 208 14.45 33.80 -3.82
CA PHE A 208 13.25 34.14 -4.58
C PHE A 208 13.19 35.64 -4.81
N HIS A 209 12.80 36.05 -6.02
CA HIS A 209 12.73 37.45 -6.44
C HIS A 209 11.50 37.65 -7.30
N ARG A 210 10.74 38.73 -7.07
CA ARG A 210 9.62 39.18 -7.93
C ARG A 210 8.61 38.07 -8.28
N ARG A 211 8.25 37.22 -7.31
CA ARG A 211 7.41 36.03 -7.52
C ARG A 211 6.32 35.90 -6.48
N LEU A 212 5.19 35.34 -6.90
CA LEU A 212 4.14 34.88 -5.97
C LEU A 212 4.63 33.60 -5.30
N LEU A 213 4.47 33.51 -3.99
CA LEU A 213 4.96 32.42 -3.15
C LEU A 213 3.82 31.68 -2.46
N TRP A 214 3.97 30.37 -2.35
CA TRP A 214 3.19 29.50 -1.48
C TRP A 214 4.12 28.85 -0.47
N PRO A 215 3.87 28.98 0.85
CA PRO A 215 4.63 28.26 1.86
C PRO A 215 4.29 26.77 1.76
N ILE A 216 5.33 25.95 1.80
CA ILE A 216 5.20 24.50 1.82
C ILE A 216 5.41 24.05 3.26
N ARG A 217 4.42 23.35 3.81
CA ARG A 217 4.36 22.96 5.21
C ARG A 217 4.42 21.45 5.38
N VAL A 218 4.94 21.01 6.52
CA VAL A 218 4.76 19.63 6.99
C VAL A 218 3.36 19.45 7.57
N SER A 219 2.96 18.22 7.86
CA SER A 219 1.64 17.90 8.42
C SER A 219 1.35 18.61 9.75
N SER A 220 2.35 18.97 10.56
CA SER A 220 2.20 19.78 11.78
C SER A 220 1.86 21.25 11.51
N GLY A 221 2.00 21.73 10.27
CA GLY A 221 1.78 23.12 9.86
C GLY A 221 3.04 23.98 9.81
N GLU A 222 4.19 23.45 10.19
CA GLU A 222 5.47 24.19 10.16
C GLU A 222 5.97 24.39 8.72
N VAL A 223 6.44 25.59 8.39
CA VAL A 223 6.98 25.90 7.06
C VAL A 223 8.39 25.34 6.89
N ILE A 224 8.58 24.59 5.82
CA ILE A 224 9.86 23.94 5.47
C ILE A 224 10.45 24.42 4.15
N GLY A 225 9.69 25.16 3.35
CA GLY A 225 10.13 25.70 2.07
C GLY A 225 9.03 26.50 1.38
N PHE A 226 9.27 26.87 0.13
CA PHE A 226 8.36 27.68 -0.67
C PHE A 226 8.33 27.22 -2.13
N GLY A 227 7.15 27.32 -2.74
CA GLY A 227 6.97 27.30 -4.18
C GLY A 227 6.80 28.72 -4.72
N ALA A 228 7.42 29.03 -5.86
CA ALA A 228 7.50 30.38 -6.40
C ALA A 228 7.12 30.45 -7.87
N ARG A 229 6.07 31.20 -8.20
CA ARG A 229 5.58 31.39 -9.57
C ARG A 229 6.06 32.71 -10.17
N ARG A 230 6.58 32.63 -11.41
CA ARG A 230 6.93 33.80 -12.23
C ARG A 230 5.69 34.67 -12.47
N LEU A 231 5.84 35.99 -12.36
CA LEU A 231 4.77 36.96 -12.65
C LEU A 231 5.15 37.94 -13.76
N PHE A 232 6.45 38.19 -13.96
CA PHE A 232 6.95 39.22 -14.85
C PHE A 232 7.74 38.61 -16.01
N ASP A 233 7.53 39.13 -17.21
CA ASP A 233 8.20 38.66 -18.43
C ASP A 233 9.68 39.04 -18.45
N ASP A 234 10.09 40.08 -17.73
CA ASP A 234 11.49 40.51 -17.60
C ASP A 234 12.27 39.80 -16.47
N ASP A 235 11.68 38.79 -15.82
CA ASP A 235 12.39 37.97 -14.82
C ASP A 235 13.52 37.15 -15.48
N HIS A 236 14.74 37.28 -14.95
CA HIS A 236 15.92 36.54 -15.42
C HIS A 236 15.81 35.01 -15.28
N MET A 237 14.93 34.52 -14.40
CA MET A 237 14.69 33.08 -14.23
C MET A 237 13.49 32.66 -15.08
N ASP A 238 13.72 31.98 -16.20
CA ASP A 238 12.62 31.71 -17.13
C ASP A 238 11.60 30.66 -16.67
N ALA A 239 11.95 29.85 -15.66
CA ALA A 239 11.09 28.80 -15.15
C ALA A 239 9.76 29.35 -14.59
N LYS A 240 8.63 28.78 -15.06
CA LYS A 240 7.27 29.11 -14.61
C LYS A 240 7.12 28.96 -13.10
N TYR A 241 7.64 27.85 -12.55
CA TYR A 241 7.68 27.57 -11.12
C TYR A 241 9.10 27.18 -10.67
N VAL A 242 9.47 27.61 -9.47
CA VAL A 242 10.72 27.23 -8.79
C VAL A 242 10.38 26.93 -7.33
N ASN A 243 10.92 25.83 -6.80
CA ASN A 243 10.77 25.49 -5.38
C ASN A 243 12.08 25.67 -4.63
N THR A 244 11.99 25.71 -3.30
CA THR A 244 13.16 25.54 -2.41
C THR A 244 13.99 24.33 -2.88
N PRO A 245 15.33 24.44 -2.92
CA PRO A 245 16.20 23.29 -3.22
C PRO A 245 16.09 22.21 -2.14
N GLU A 246 16.69 21.05 -2.37
CA GLU A 246 16.80 20.01 -1.33
C GLU A 246 17.51 20.57 -0.09
N THR A 247 16.88 20.48 1.07
CA THR A 247 17.46 20.86 2.37
C THR A 247 17.31 19.73 3.39
N VAL A 248 17.69 19.99 4.64
CA VAL A 248 17.41 19.07 5.77
C VAL A 248 15.92 19.05 6.10
N LEU A 249 15.19 20.14 5.83
CA LEU A 249 13.76 20.26 6.08
C LEU A 249 12.91 19.88 4.86
N TYR A 250 13.39 20.17 3.66
CA TYR A 250 12.62 20.06 2.42
C TYR A 250 13.18 18.95 1.53
N LYS A 251 12.38 17.88 1.40
CA LYS A 251 12.62 16.74 0.50
C LYS A 251 11.49 16.64 -0.49
N LYS A 252 11.75 16.90 -1.78
CA LYS A 252 10.67 16.93 -2.81
C LYS A 252 9.88 15.63 -2.91
N SER A 253 10.48 14.49 -2.58
CA SER A 253 9.86 13.18 -2.63
C SER A 253 8.93 12.87 -1.45
N ASN A 254 9.00 13.68 -0.39
CA ASN A 254 8.29 13.48 0.88
C ASN A 254 7.45 14.69 1.29
N VAL A 255 7.03 15.54 0.34
CA VAL A 255 6.32 16.79 0.67
C VAL A 255 5.16 17.01 -0.28
N LEU A 256 3.98 17.23 0.31
CA LEU A 256 2.73 17.51 -0.39
C LEU A 256 2.18 18.86 0.09
N PHE A 257 1.95 19.77 -0.86
CA PHE A 257 1.26 21.02 -0.57
C PHE A 257 -0.21 20.76 -0.21
N GLY A 258 -0.72 21.48 0.79
CA GLY A 258 -2.08 21.32 1.30
C GLY A 258 -2.27 20.21 2.33
N LEU A 259 -1.24 19.40 2.60
CA LEU A 259 -1.35 18.28 3.55
C LEU A 259 -1.64 18.74 4.99
N ASP A 260 -1.10 19.88 5.41
CA ASP A 260 -1.37 20.48 6.73
C ASP A 260 -2.85 20.76 6.94
N LEU A 261 -3.53 21.20 5.88
CA LEU A 261 -4.98 21.46 5.86
C LEU A 261 -5.78 20.16 5.68
N ALA A 262 -5.31 19.26 4.82
CA ALA A 262 -6.05 18.08 4.39
C ALA A 262 -5.97 16.90 5.37
N LYS A 263 -4.90 16.79 6.19
CA LYS A 263 -4.60 15.58 6.98
C LYS A 263 -5.78 15.05 7.79
N ARG A 264 -6.55 15.95 8.42
CA ARG A 264 -7.66 15.58 9.32
C ARG A 264 -8.82 15.02 8.52
N ASP A 265 -9.12 15.64 7.38
CA ASP A 265 -10.26 15.27 6.55
C ASP A 265 -9.92 14.06 5.68
N ILE A 266 -8.64 13.88 5.29
CA ILE A 266 -8.13 12.65 4.68
C ILE A 266 -8.27 11.47 5.64
N ALA A 267 -7.85 11.63 6.91
CA ALA A 267 -7.96 10.59 7.92
C ALA A 267 -9.42 10.23 8.20
N LYS A 268 -10.26 11.24 8.43
CA LYS A 268 -11.70 11.05 8.71
C LYS A 268 -12.48 10.47 7.54
N GLY A 269 -12.17 10.90 6.31
CA GLY A 269 -12.92 10.55 5.11
C GLY A 269 -12.38 9.34 4.36
N HIS A 270 -11.20 8.84 4.74
CA HIS A 270 -10.43 7.84 3.99
C HIS A 270 -10.36 8.20 2.50
N GLN A 271 -10.10 9.46 2.17
CA GLN A 271 -10.04 9.92 0.79
C GLN A 271 -8.94 10.96 0.64
N ALA A 272 -8.12 10.82 -0.38
CA ALA A 272 -7.14 11.83 -0.77
C ALA A 272 -7.29 12.16 -2.26
N VAL A 273 -7.31 13.46 -2.57
CA VAL A 273 -7.43 13.96 -3.94
C VAL A 273 -6.09 14.54 -4.36
N VAL A 274 -5.43 13.94 -5.34
CA VAL A 274 -4.11 14.38 -5.84
C VAL A 274 -4.31 15.23 -7.08
N VAL A 275 -3.90 16.49 -7.03
CA VAL A 275 -3.93 17.46 -8.14
C VAL A 275 -2.51 17.90 -8.51
N GLU A 276 -2.35 18.62 -9.62
CA GLU A 276 -1.02 18.96 -10.16
C GLU A 276 -0.37 20.20 -9.51
N GLY A 277 -1.15 21.24 -9.23
CA GLY A 277 -0.63 22.55 -8.86
C GLY A 277 -1.14 23.12 -7.54
N TYR A 278 -0.45 24.18 -7.09
CA TYR A 278 -0.82 24.92 -5.87
C TYR A 278 -2.21 25.56 -5.99
N THR A 279 -2.53 26.16 -7.13
CA THR A 279 -3.84 26.79 -7.39
C THR A 279 -4.98 25.77 -7.42
N ASP A 280 -4.70 24.54 -7.85
CA ASP A 280 -5.70 23.48 -7.91
C ASP A 280 -6.08 23.02 -6.51
N VAL A 281 -5.09 22.87 -5.63
CA VAL A 281 -5.34 22.62 -4.20
C VAL A 281 -6.17 23.74 -3.61
N MET A 282 -5.81 25.00 -3.85
CA MET A 282 -6.58 26.14 -3.36
C MET A 282 -8.04 26.12 -3.86
N ALA A 283 -8.24 25.89 -5.16
CA ALA A 283 -9.57 25.83 -5.77
C ALA A 283 -10.41 24.69 -5.19
N MET A 284 -9.82 23.50 -5.04
CA MET A 284 -10.48 22.32 -4.47
C MET A 284 -10.91 22.56 -3.02
N HIS A 285 -10.02 23.08 -2.17
CA HIS A 285 -10.33 23.34 -0.77
C HIS A 285 -11.42 24.42 -0.61
N LEU A 286 -11.36 25.51 -1.38
CA LEU A 286 -12.41 26.54 -1.38
C LEU A 286 -13.75 25.99 -1.87
N ALA A 287 -13.73 25.04 -2.80
CA ALA A 287 -14.92 24.35 -3.24
C ALA A 287 -15.44 23.32 -2.22
N GLY A 288 -14.75 23.07 -1.11
CA GLY A 288 -15.12 22.10 -0.07
C GLY A 288 -14.56 20.69 -0.27
N VAL A 289 -13.67 20.50 -1.25
CA VAL A 289 -12.87 19.28 -1.41
C VAL A 289 -11.59 19.45 -0.58
N THR A 290 -11.72 19.34 0.74
CA THR A 290 -10.65 19.61 1.72
C THR A 290 -9.60 18.51 1.81
N THR A 291 -9.74 17.43 1.03
CA THR A 291 -8.80 16.30 0.95
C THR A 291 -7.76 16.46 -0.17
N ALA A 292 -7.76 17.61 -0.85
CA ALA A 292 -6.88 17.87 -1.99
C ALA A 292 -5.43 18.20 -1.58
N VAL A 293 -4.47 17.60 -2.29
CA VAL A 293 -3.02 17.77 -2.10
C VAL A 293 -2.29 17.78 -3.44
N ALA A 294 -1.10 18.39 -3.51
CA ALA A 294 -0.27 18.39 -4.72
C ALA A 294 1.21 18.13 -4.41
N SER A 295 1.91 17.44 -5.31
CA SER A 295 3.37 17.28 -5.24
C SER A 295 4.12 18.54 -5.64
N CYS A 296 5.15 18.92 -4.89
CA CYS A 296 5.84 20.19 -5.07
C CYS A 296 6.96 20.12 -6.13
N GLY A 297 6.60 20.31 -7.40
CA GLY A 297 7.57 20.42 -8.52
C GLY A 297 8.35 19.14 -8.81
N THR A 298 7.68 18.00 -8.60
CA THR A 298 8.11 16.65 -8.97
C THR A 298 6.86 15.84 -9.32
N ALA A 299 7.03 14.71 -9.99
CA ALA A 299 5.94 13.76 -10.16
C ALA A 299 5.53 13.16 -8.80
N PHE A 300 4.23 12.89 -8.63
CA PHE A 300 3.72 12.10 -7.53
C PHE A 300 4.34 10.69 -7.56
N GLY A 301 4.69 10.13 -6.40
CA GLY A 301 5.55 8.95 -6.31
C GLY A 301 5.27 8.09 -5.07
N GLU A 302 6.03 7.01 -4.91
CA GLU A 302 5.80 5.98 -3.86
C GLU A 302 5.89 6.53 -2.44
N GLU A 303 6.80 7.46 -2.18
CA GLU A 303 6.98 8.08 -0.87
C GLU A 303 5.78 8.97 -0.48
N HIS A 304 5.28 9.78 -1.41
CA HIS A 304 4.02 10.52 -1.24
C HIS A 304 2.83 9.59 -0.99
N LEU A 305 2.77 8.50 -1.74
CA LEU A 305 1.72 7.50 -1.60
C LEU A 305 1.77 6.81 -0.23
N ALA A 306 2.97 6.46 0.25
CA ALA A 306 3.16 5.90 1.58
C ALA A 306 2.70 6.86 2.68
N MET A 307 2.94 8.16 2.52
CA MET A 307 2.47 9.19 3.44
C MET A 307 0.94 9.27 3.48
N LEU A 308 0.27 9.35 2.31
CA LEU A 308 -1.20 9.38 2.25
C LEU A 308 -1.82 8.09 2.78
N ARG A 309 -1.22 6.93 2.48
CA ARG A 309 -1.66 5.63 3.02
C ARG A 309 -1.66 5.64 4.54
N ARG A 310 -0.59 6.10 5.17
CA ARG A 310 -0.51 6.18 6.65
C ARG A 310 -1.64 7.02 7.24
N LEU A 311 -2.02 8.10 6.58
CA LEU A 311 -3.13 8.95 7.03
C LEU A 311 -4.49 8.31 6.85
N MET A 312 -4.67 7.43 5.86
CA MET A 312 -5.94 6.76 5.57
C MET A 312 -6.11 5.41 6.28
N MET A 313 -5.09 4.92 6.99
CA MET A 313 -5.08 3.61 7.63
C MET A 313 -5.63 3.68 9.07
N ASP A 314 -6.94 3.43 9.22
CA ASP A 314 -7.57 3.22 10.54
C ASP A 314 -8.28 1.85 10.71
N ASP A 315 -8.30 0.93 9.74
CA ASP A 315 -9.03 -0.35 9.87
C ASP A 315 -8.44 -1.50 9.02
N ASN A 316 -8.66 -2.76 9.41
CA ASN A 316 -8.26 -4.00 8.69
C ASN A 316 -8.81 -4.16 7.25
N PHE A 317 -9.61 -3.23 6.78
CA PHE A 317 -9.96 -3.09 5.38
C PHE A 317 -9.45 -1.73 4.92
N PHE A 318 -8.41 -1.71 4.09
CA PHE A 318 -8.13 -0.52 3.30
C PHE A 318 -9.43 -0.19 2.54
N ARG A 319 -10.05 0.94 2.89
CA ARG A 319 -11.24 1.55 2.24
C ARG A 319 -10.92 2.95 1.73
N GLY A 320 -9.63 3.27 1.66
CA GLY A 320 -9.11 4.56 1.27
C GLY A 320 -9.27 4.79 -0.22
N GLU A 321 -9.79 5.93 -0.63
CA GLU A 321 -9.89 6.31 -2.02
C GLU A 321 -8.77 7.28 -2.37
N LEU A 322 -7.91 6.87 -3.29
CA LEU A 322 -6.92 7.76 -3.87
C LEU A 322 -7.42 8.24 -5.23
N ILE A 323 -7.69 9.53 -5.36
CA ILE A 323 -8.31 10.11 -6.54
C ILE A 323 -7.28 11.01 -7.22
N TYR A 324 -6.78 10.58 -8.37
CA TYR A 324 -5.93 11.43 -9.21
C TYR A 324 -6.81 12.32 -10.08
N VAL A 325 -6.62 13.62 -9.97
CA VAL A 325 -7.28 14.60 -10.82
C VAL A 325 -6.25 15.10 -11.82
N PHE A 326 -6.43 14.70 -13.07
CA PHE A 326 -5.56 15.10 -14.17
C PHE A 326 -6.23 16.15 -15.03
N ASP A 327 -5.41 16.99 -15.65
CA ASP A 327 -5.84 17.86 -16.73
C ASP A 327 -6.34 16.97 -17.89
N GLY A 328 -7.44 17.35 -18.55
CA GLY A 328 -8.09 16.53 -19.59
C GLY A 328 -7.35 16.41 -20.92
N ASP A 329 -6.05 16.70 -20.93
CA ASP A 329 -5.20 16.67 -22.11
C ASP A 329 -4.54 15.29 -22.32
N ALA A 330 -3.68 15.20 -23.35
CA ALA A 330 -2.93 13.97 -23.62
C ALA A 330 -1.88 13.64 -22.54
N ALA A 331 -1.39 14.65 -21.81
CA ALA A 331 -0.41 14.48 -20.75
C ALA A 331 -1.07 13.86 -19.50
N GLY A 332 -2.28 14.30 -19.13
CA GLY A 332 -3.07 13.72 -18.04
C GLY A 332 -3.39 12.24 -18.29
N ARG A 333 -3.75 11.87 -19.52
CA ARG A 333 -3.93 10.45 -19.91
C ARG A 333 -2.63 9.64 -19.76
N ALA A 334 -1.50 10.19 -20.18
CA ALA A 334 -0.20 9.53 -20.02
C ALA A 334 0.20 9.40 -18.54
N ALA A 335 -0.13 10.40 -17.71
CA ALA A 335 0.10 10.37 -16.27
C ALA A 335 -0.73 9.28 -15.58
N ALA A 336 -1.99 9.09 -15.97
CA ALA A 336 -2.83 7.99 -15.48
C ALA A 336 -2.25 6.61 -15.82
N VAL A 337 -1.76 6.43 -17.05
CA VAL A 337 -1.09 5.18 -17.47
C VAL A 337 0.20 4.95 -16.67
N LYS A 338 0.96 6.01 -16.38
CA LYS A 338 2.18 5.92 -15.56
C LYS A 338 1.88 5.61 -14.09
N ALA A 339 0.83 6.21 -13.52
CA ALA A 339 0.35 5.88 -12.18
C ALA A 339 -0.03 4.39 -12.12
N PHE A 340 -0.77 3.90 -13.11
CA PHE A 340 -1.08 2.49 -13.28
C PHE A 340 0.17 1.58 -13.34
N GLU A 341 1.29 2.07 -13.88
CA GLU A 341 2.55 1.34 -13.93
C GLU A 341 3.23 1.11 -12.58
N GLY A 342 3.30 2.15 -11.73
CA GLY A 342 3.91 2.09 -10.41
C GLY A 342 3.03 1.49 -9.30
N GLU A 343 1.71 1.50 -9.49
CA GLU A 343 0.73 1.28 -8.42
C GLU A 343 0.26 -0.18 -8.31
N GLN A 344 1.20 -1.12 -8.15
CA GLN A 344 0.90 -2.57 -8.13
C GLN A 344 0.25 -3.09 -6.84
N ASN A 345 0.19 -2.27 -5.77
CA ASN A 345 -0.25 -2.71 -4.44
C ASN A 345 -1.57 -2.06 -3.95
N LEU A 346 -2.20 -1.18 -4.74
CA LEU A 346 -3.48 -0.51 -4.40
C LEU A 346 -4.60 -0.86 -5.37
N SER A 347 -4.40 -1.90 -6.18
CA SER A 347 -5.28 -2.24 -7.29
C SER A 347 -6.69 -2.55 -6.79
N GLY A 348 -7.59 -1.56 -6.88
CA GLY A 348 -8.98 -1.61 -6.37
C GLY A 348 -9.47 -0.33 -5.69
N GLN A 349 -8.56 0.60 -5.36
CA GLN A 349 -8.88 1.79 -4.55
C GLN A 349 -8.26 3.10 -5.07
N SER A 350 -7.65 3.05 -6.24
CA SER A 350 -7.18 4.21 -6.99
C SER A 350 -8.19 4.56 -8.08
N PHE A 351 -8.51 5.84 -8.18
CA PHE A 351 -9.48 6.43 -9.08
C PHE A 351 -8.87 7.58 -9.86
N VAL A 352 -9.48 7.91 -10.99
CA VAL A 352 -9.13 9.03 -11.84
C VAL A 352 -10.36 9.90 -12.04
N ALA A 353 -10.20 11.20 -11.92
CA ALA A 353 -11.17 12.18 -12.36
C ALA A 353 -10.50 13.10 -13.38
N VAL A 354 -11.19 13.39 -14.47
CA VAL A 354 -10.69 14.23 -15.55
C VAL A 354 -11.72 15.31 -15.82
N ALA A 355 -11.29 16.56 -15.80
CA ALA A 355 -12.18 17.67 -16.10
C ALA A 355 -12.45 17.77 -17.61
N ASP A 356 -13.65 18.22 -17.96
CA ASP A 356 -14.07 18.38 -19.34
C ASP A 356 -13.21 19.43 -20.07
N GLU A 357 -13.02 19.22 -21.37
CA GLU A 357 -12.34 20.16 -22.28
C GLU A 357 -10.88 20.47 -21.92
N GLY A 358 -10.20 19.61 -21.16
CA GLY A 358 -8.79 19.79 -20.86
C GLY A 358 -8.50 20.82 -19.76
N MET A 359 -9.51 21.20 -18.96
CA MET A 359 -9.33 22.16 -17.87
C MET A 359 -8.59 21.57 -16.67
N ASP A 360 -7.89 22.43 -15.94
CA ASP A 360 -7.41 22.12 -14.58
C ASP A 360 -8.52 22.44 -13.55
N PRO A 361 -8.39 22.00 -12.29
CA PRO A 361 -9.37 22.30 -11.24
C PRO A 361 -9.62 23.80 -11.01
N CYS A 362 -8.60 24.64 -11.17
CA CYS A 362 -8.72 26.08 -11.00
C CYS A 362 -9.59 26.70 -12.10
N ASP A 363 -9.33 26.34 -13.35
CA ASP A 363 -10.06 26.78 -14.54
C ASP A 363 -11.50 26.22 -14.53
N LEU A 364 -11.69 24.98 -14.09
CA LEU A 364 -13.03 24.39 -13.95
C LEU A 364 -13.88 25.17 -12.93
N ARG A 365 -13.30 25.53 -11.78
CA ARG A 365 -13.96 26.35 -10.76
C ARG A 365 -14.31 27.73 -11.31
N LEU A 366 -13.39 28.37 -12.03
CA LEU A 366 -13.62 29.68 -12.63
C LEU A 366 -14.79 29.68 -13.61
N ARG A 367 -14.87 28.66 -14.46
CA ARG A 367 -15.93 28.55 -15.47
C ARG A 367 -17.26 28.10 -14.88
N SER A 368 -17.24 27.13 -13.97
CA SER A 368 -18.42 26.30 -13.65
C SER A 368 -18.78 26.31 -12.16
N GLY A 369 -18.02 27.04 -11.34
CA GLY A 369 -18.25 27.19 -9.90
C GLY A 369 -17.82 25.99 -9.06
N ASP A 370 -17.95 26.16 -7.74
CA ASP A 370 -17.48 25.17 -6.74
C ASP A 370 -18.17 23.81 -6.84
N GLY A 371 -19.46 23.78 -7.22
CA GLY A 371 -20.22 22.54 -7.37
C GLY A 371 -19.59 21.59 -8.40
N ALA A 372 -19.05 22.13 -9.49
CA ALA A 372 -18.43 21.35 -10.55
C ALA A 372 -17.19 20.57 -10.07
N LEU A 373 -16.42 21.12 -9.12
CA LEU A 373 -15.28 20.41 -8.53
C LEU A 373 -15.70 19.26 -7.63
N ARG A 374 -16.76 19.44 -6.83
CA ARG A 374 -17.31 18.34 -6.03
C ARG A 374 -17.85 17.22 -6.93
N ASP A 375 -18.57 17.59 -7.98
CA ASP A 375 -19.14 16.65 -8.94
C ASP A 375 -18.06 15.92 -9.75
N LEU A 376 -16.94 16.59 -10.05
CA LEU A 376 -15.76 15.98 -10.68
C LEU A 376 -15.20 14.85 -9.82
N VAL A 377 -14.96 15.12 -8.53
CA VAL A 377 -14.42 14.14 -7.57
C VAL A 377 -15.44 13.02 -7.26
N ALA A 378 -16.73 13.36 -7.19
CA ALA A 378 -17.79 12.39 -6.94
C ALA A 378 -17.95 11.39 -8.09
N ARG A 379 -17.78 11.83 -9.34
CA ARG A 379 -17.89 11.01 -10.57
C ARG A 379 -16.57 10.36 -11.01
N ARG A 380 -15.60 10.25 -10.10
CA ARG A 380 -14.32 9.56 -10.35
C ARG A 380 -14.54 8.15 -10.93
N THR A 381 -13.68 7.77 -11.85
CA THR A 381 -13.68 6.45 -12.50
C THR A 381 -12.56 5.60 -11.91
N PRO A 382 -12.75 4.30 -11.63
CA PRO A 382 -11.66 3.42 -11.23
C PRO A 382 -10.48 3.46 -12.20
N LEU A 383 -9.24 3.48 -11.69
CA LEU A 383 -8.03 3.64 -12.51
C LEU A 383 -7.92 2.57 -13.62
N PHE A 384 -8.25 1.32 -13.33
CA PHE A 384 -8.25 0.23 -14.31
C PHE A 384 -9.26 0.45 -15.43
N GLU A 385 -10.48 0.85 -15.08
CA GLU A 385 -11.52 1.16 -16.06
C GLU A 385 -11.05 2.29 -16.98
N PHE A 386 -10.54 3.38 -16.40
CA PHE A 386 -10.06 4.52 -17.16
C PHE A 386 -8.96 4.14 -18.16
N VAL A 387 -7.94 3.40 -17.71
CA VAL A 387 -6.80 3.00 -18.56
C VAL A 387 -7.25 2.05 -19.68
N ILE A 388 -8.09 1.06 -19.38
CA ILE A 388 -8.57 0.11 -20.39
C ILE A 388 -9.44 0.83 -21.43
N ARG A 389 -10.41 1.65 -20.99
CA ARG A 389 -11.29 2.39 -21.93
C ARG A 389 -10.51 3.37 -22.79
N THR A 390 -9.50 4.04 -22.22
CA THR A 390 -8.61 4.92 -22.99
C THR A 390 -7.88 4.14 -24.07
N ALA A 391 -7.34 2.95 -23.76
CA ALA A 391 -6.66 2.12 -24.74
C ALA A 391 -7.61 1.56 -25.82
N LEU A 392 -8.88 1.31 -25.48
CA LEU A 392 -9.90 0.88 -26.44
C LEU A 392 -10.28 1.97 -27.44
N ALA A 393 -10.24 3.24 -27.04
CA ALA A 393 -10.58 4.38 -27.91
C ALA A 393 -9.64 4.53 -29.12
N ASP A 394 -8.44 3.94 -29.07
CA ASP A 394 -7.47 3.94 -30.16
C ASP A 394 -7.76 2.85 -31.22
N HIS A 395 -8.83 2.06 -31.05
CA HIS A 395 -9.18 0.94 -31.93
C HIS A 395 -10.58 1.09 -32.53
N ASP A 396 -10.73 0.66 -33.78
CA ASP A 396 -12.04 0.50 -34.43
C ASP A 396 -12.70 -0.81 -33.94
N LEU A 397 -13.74 -0.70 -33.12
CA LEU A 397 -14.41 -1.86 -32.53
C LEU A 397 -15.50 -2.44 -33.45
N ASP A 398 -15.78 -1.82 -34.60
CA ASP A 398 -16.77 -2.32 -35.57
C ASP A 398 -16.16 -3.37 -36.53
N SER A 399 -14.83 -3.47 -36.61
CA SER A 399 -14.12 -4.50 -37.39
C SER A 399 -13.66 -5.68 -36.55
N ALA A 400 -13.55 -6.87 -37.17
CA ALA A 400 -13.05 -8.07 -36.50
C ALA A 400 -11.57 -7.90 -36.10
N GLU A 401 -10.76 -7.35 -37.01
CA GLU A 401 -9.35 -7.06 -36.79
C GLU A 401 -9.14 -6.06 -35.66
N GLY A 402 -9.96 -5.00 -35.61
CA GLY A 402 -9.89 -3.99 -34.57
C GLY A 402 -10.29 -4.53 -33.20
N ARG A 403 -11.35 -5.35 -33.10
CA ARG A 403 -11.72 -6.07 -31.85
C ARG A 403 -10.62 -7.01 -31.37
N VAL A 404 -9.98 -7.76 -32.27
CA VAL A 404 -8.86 -8.64 -31.91
C VAL A 404 -7.64 -7.84 -31.44
N SER A 405 -7.33 -6.73 -32.12
CA SER A 405 -6.22 -5.83 -31.74
C SER A 405 -6.46 -5.19 -30.37
N ALA A 406 -7.69 -4.72 -30.12
CA ALA A 406 -8.13 -4.15 -28.86
C ALA A 406 -7.98 -5.15 -27.69
N LEU A 407 -8.44 -6.40 -27.86
CA LEU A 407 -8.25 -7.45 -26.86
C LEU A 407 -6.76 -7.75 -26.61
N ARG A 408 -5.95 -7.85 -27.68
CA ARG A 408 -4.50 -8.09 -27.54
C ARG A 408 -3.82 -6.99 -26.73
N ARG A 409 -4.27 -5.74 -26.87
CA ARG A 409 -3.74 -4.59 -26.12
C ARG A 409 -4.23 -4.55 -24.66
N CYS A 410 -5.51 -4.82 -24.42
CA CYS A 410 -6.15 -4.60 -23.12
C CYS A 410 -6.11 -5.81 -22.17
N VAL A 411 -6.05 -7.05 -22.69
CA VAL A 411 -5.94 -8.27 -21.87
C VAL A 411 -4.74 -8.22 -20.92
N PRO A 412 -3.53 -7.81 -21.34
CA PRO A 412 -2.40 -7.64 -20.43
C PRO A 412 -2.62 -6.60 -19.33
N MET A 413 -3.45 -5.58 -19.56
CA MET A 413 -3.77 -4.56 -18.56
C MET A 413 -4.68 -5.13 -17.47
N ALA A 414 -5.76 -5.80 -17.86
CA ALA A 414 -6.65 -6.49 -16.92
C ALA A 414 -5.92 -7.60 -16.16
N ALA A 415 -4.99 -8.32 -16.81
CA ALA A 415 -4.21 -9.38 -16.20
C ALA A 415 -3.30 -8.93 -15.03
N ARG A 416 -2.98 -7.62 -14.96
CA ARG A 416 -2.19 -7.03 -13.86
C ARG A 416 -2.99 -6.86 -12.57
N ILE A 417 -4.31 -6.97 -12.61
CA ILE A 417 -5.15 -6.94 -11.40
C ILE A 417 -4.80 -8.16 -10.54
N LYS A 418 -4.33 -7.91 -9.32
CA LYS A 418 -3.91 -8.95 -8.38
C LYS A 418 -5.09 -9.72 -7.80
N ASP A 419 -6.16 -9.00 -7.43
CA ASP A 419 -7.39 -9.60 -6.93
C ASP A 419 -8.05 -10.43 -8.05
N PRO A 420 -8.17 -11.76 -7.89
CA PRO A 420 -8.74 -12.61 -8.93
C PRO A 420 -10.20 -12.29 -9.26
N THR A 421 -11.00 -11.89 -8.27
CA THR A 421 -12.42 -11.56 -8.42
C THR A 421 -12.57 -10.29 -9.22
N LEU A 422 -11.84 -9.24 -8.82
CA LEU A 422 -11.83 -7.96 -9.54
C LEU A 422 -11.29 -8.15 -10.97
N ARG A 423 -10.25 -8.96 -11.14
CA ARG A 423 -9.68 -9.28 -12.45
C ARG A 423 -10.70 -9.93 -13.38
N ASP A 424 -11.43 -10.93 -12.88
CA ASP A 424 -12.43 -11.64 -13.67
C ASP A 424 -13.60 -10.73 -14.04
N GLU A 425 -14.00 -9.83 -13.13
CA GLU A 425 -15.01 -8.82 -13.37
C GLU A 425 -14.57 -7.82 -14.46
N TYR A 426 -13.34 -7.31 -14.42
CA TYR A 426 -12.81 -6.47 -15.49
C TYR A 426 -12.64 -7.22 -16.82
N ALA A 427 -12.31 -8.52 -16.78
CA ALA A 427 -12.26 -9.34 -17.99
C ALA A 427 -13.66 -9.50 -18.61
N ARG A 428 -14.70 -9.67 -17.78
CA ARG A 428 -16.10 -9.70 -18.21
C ARG A 428 -16.52 -8.37 -18.83
N GLN A 429 -16.19 -7.25 -18.19
CA GLN A 429 -16.49 -5.91 -18.72
C GLN A 429 -15.73 -5.63 -20.02
N LEU A 430 -14.46 -6.03 -20.11
CA LEU A 430 -13.65 -5.89 -21.33
C LEU A 430 -14.29 -6.59 -22.54
N ALA A 431 -14.82 -7.81 -22.36
CA ALA A 431 -15.56 -8.49 -23.42
C ALA A 431 -16.77 -7.67 -23.88
N GLY A 432 -17.52 -7.09 -22.93
CA GLY A 432 -18.65 -6.20 -23.23
C GLY A 432 -18.24 -4.91 -23.95
N TRP A 433 -17.17 -4.24 -23.51
CA TRP A 433 -16.68 -3.00 -24.13
C TRP A 433 -16.19 -3.22 -25.56
N VAL A 434 -15.57 -4.37 -25.85
CA VAL A 434 -15.10 -4.72 -27.18
C VAL A 434 -16.24 -5.25 -28.08
N GLY A 435 -17.36 -5.67 -27.51
CA GLY A 435 -18.42 -6.36 -28.26
C GLY A 435 -17.99 -7.77 -28.68
N TRP A 436 -17.38 -8.53 -27.76
CA TRP A 436 -16.96 -9.91 -27.96
C TRP A 436 -17.90 -10.87 -27.25
N ASP A 437 -18.57 -11.75 -28.02
CA ASP A 437 -19.65 -12.60 -27.52
C ASP A 437 -19.17 -13.69 -26.54
N ASP A 438 -17.98 -14.25 -26.78
CA ASP A 438 -17.41 -15.29 -25.92
C ASP A 438 -16.68 -14.68 -24.72
N VAL A 439 -17.46 -14.29 -23.70
CA VAL A 439 -16.95 -13.75 -22.44
C VAL A 439 -16.00 -14.72 -21.73
N ALA A 440 -16.30 -16.04 -21.79
CA ALA A 440 -15.49 -17.06 -21.13
C ALA A 440 -14.07 -17.14 -21.72
N GLN A 441 -13.96 -16.97 -23.04
CA GLN A 441 -12.67 -16.88 -23.72
C GLN A 441 -11.84 -15.68 -23.24
N VAL A 442 -12.45 -14.51 -23.08
CA VAL A 442 -11.73 -13.31 -22.60
C VAL A 442 -11.25 -13.49 -21.16
N ILE A 443 -12.10 -14.03 -20.28
CA ILE A 443 -11.73 -14.37 -18.89
C ILE A 443 -10.57 -15.38 -18.88
N GLY A 444 -10.65 -16.43 -19.71
CA GLY A 444 -9.59 -17.43 -19.87
C GLY A 444 -8.25 -16.81 -20.26
N ARG A 445 -8.25 -15.97 -21.31
CA ARG A 445 -7.05 -15.27 -21.79
C ARG A 445 -6.44 -14.33 -20.75
N VAL A 446 -7.25 -13.59 -20.00
CA VAL A 446 -6.78 -12.72 -18.91
C VAL A 446 -6.12 -13.53 -17.80
N ARG A 447 -6.73 -14.64 -17.39
CA ARG A 447 -6.16 -15.55 -16.37
C ARG A 447 -4.85 -16.19 -16.84
N GLU A 448 -4.77 -16.63 -18.09
CA GLU A 448 -3.56 -17.18 -18.70
C GLU A 448 -2.44 -16.14 -18.77
N THR A 449 -2.76 -14.93 -19.22
CA THR A 449 -1.80 -13.82 -19.30
C THR A 449 -1.28 -13.42 -17.92
N ALA A 450 -2.14 -13.41 -16.89
CA ALA A 450 -1.75 -13.12 -15.51
C ALA A 450 -0.77 -14.16 -14.96
N LYS A 451 -0.97 -15.45 -15.31
CA LYS A 451 -0.03 -16.54 -14.96
C LYS A 451 1.31 -16.41 -15.70
N ALA A 452 1.30 -15.97 -16.96
CA ALA A 452 2.51 -15.80 -17.76
C ALA A 452 3.37 -14.58 -17.35
N GLY A 453 2.74 -13.48 -16.91
CA GLY A 453 3.41 -12.23 -16.54
C GLY A 453 4.26 -12.29 -15.26
N GLY A 454 3.98 -13.23 -14.34
CA GLY A 454 4.74 -13.39 -13.09
C GLY A 454 6.19 -13.87 -13.25
N GLY A 455 6.57 -14.36 -14.44
CA GLY A 455 7.90 -14.91 -14.72
C GLY A 455 8.85 -13.99 -15.51
N ALA A 456 8.35 -12.89 -16.10
CA ALA A 456 9.08 -12.18 -17.16
C ALA A 456 9.97 -11.01 -16.68
N SER A 457 9.70 -10.41 -15.51
CA SER A 457 10.37 -9.16 -15.09
C SER A 457 11.79 -9.33 -14.50
N ARG A 458 12.35 -10.54 -14.42
CA ARG A 458 13.70 -10.78 -13.85
C ARG A 458 14.78 -11.13 -14.88
N ARG A 459 14.47 -11.15 -16.19
CA ARG A 459 15.38 -11.70 -17.21
C ARG A 459 16.29 -10.72 -17.96
N ASP A 460 16.13 -9.40 -17.81
CA ASP A 460 16.92 -8.44 -18.61
C ASP A 460 18.18 -7.85 -17.96
N ALA A 461 18.52 -8.20 -16.72
CA ALA A 461 19.66 -7.58 -16.02
C ALA A 461 20.98 -8.38 -16.01
N ARG A 462 21.07 -9.57 -16.63
CA ARG A 462 22.32 -10.36 -16.61
C ARG A 462 22.56 -11.16 -17.90
N ARG A 463 23.05 -10.47 -18.94
CA ARG A 463 23.82 -11.10 -20.02
C ARG A 463 25.30 -11.01 -19.69
N GLY A 464 25.88 -12.16 -19.30
CA GLY A 464 27.31 -12.35 -19.05
C GLY A 464 27.63 -13.83 -18.85
N ALA A 465 27.82 -14.53 -19.97
CA ALA A 465 28.52 -15.79 -20.24
C ALA A 465 28.71 -16.88 -19.14
N ALA A 466 28.12 -18.07 -19.37
CA ALA A 466 28.75 -19.42 -19.33
C ALA A 466 27.70 -20.53 -19.65
N PRO A 467 28.07 -21.70 -20.21
CA PRO A 467 27.13 -22.60 -20.88
C PRO A 467 26.47 -23.65 -19.98
N ALA A 468 25.19 -23.88 -20.30
CA ALA A 468 24.35 -25.08 -20.17
C ALA A 468 24.65 -26.11 -19.06
N ALA A 469 23.83 -26.06 -18.00
CA ALA A 469 23.32 -27.26 -17.33
C ALA A 469 21.79 -27.22 -17.39
N SER A 470 21.18 -28.34 -17.77
CA SER A 470 19.73 -28.49 -17.94
C SER A 470 18.96 -28.08 -16.67
N PRO A 471 17.93 -27.22 -16.75
CA PRO A 471 17.20 -26.80 -15.57
C PRO A 471 16.20 -27.89 -15.16
N THR A 472 16.46 -28.55 -14.03
CA THR A 472 15.42 -29.24 -13.26
C THR A 472 14.43 -28.18 -12.75
N LEU A 473 13.15 -28.35 -13.08
CA LEU A 473 12.03 -27.52 -12.62
C LEU A 473 12.04 -27.48 -11.08
N ALA A 474 12.46 -26.35 -10.51
CA ALA A 474 12.32 -26.10 -9.09
C ALA A 474 10.84 -25.91 -8.77
N VAL A 475 10.25 -26.94 -8.15
CA VAL A 475 8.87 -26.92 -7.66
C VAL A 475 8.76 -25.85 -6.56
N ALA A 476 7.88 -24.87 -6.75
CA ALA A 476 7.59 -23.84 -5.73
C ALA A 476 7.02 -24.49 -4.46
N ARG A 477 7.27 -23.90 -3.28
CA ARG A 477 6.75 -24.40 -1.98
C ARG A 477 5.27 -23.97 -1.84
N PRO A 478 4.34 -24.90 -1.52
CA PRO A 478 2.94 -24.54 -1.28
C PRO A 478 2.79 -23.66 -0.03
N ASP A 479 1.87 -22.69 -0.04
CA ASP A 479 1.53 -21.86 1.11
C ASP A 479 0.65 -22.65 2.11
N PRO A 480 1.10 -22.88 3.36
CA PRO A 480 0.32 -23.59 4.38
C PRO A 480 -1.00 -22.91 4.78
N ARG A 481 -1.17 -21.62 4.49
CA ARG A 481 -2.37 -20.84 4.86
C ARG A 481 -3.41 -20.76 3.74
N ASP A 482 -3.14 -21.32 2.56
CA ASP A 482 -4.08 -21.31 1.44
C ASP A 482 -5.27 -22.26 1.74
N PRO A 483 -6.50 -21.75 1.90
CA PRO A 483 -7.66 -22.58 2.22
C PRO A 483 -8.03 -23.56 1.09
N THR A 484 -7.63 -23.29 -0.15
CA THR A 484 -7.88 -24.18 -1.30
C THR A 484 -6.95 -25.40 -1.32
N LEU A 485 -5.79 -25.27 -0.69
CA LEU A 485 -4.77 -26.31 -0.56
C LEU A 485 -4.84 -27.06 0.78
N TRP A 486 -5.63 -26.55 1.74
CA TRP A 486 -5.80 -27.16 3.06
C TRP A 486 -6.19 -28.66 3.01
N PRO A 487 -7.21 -29.12 2.24
CA PRO A 487 -7.55 -30.55 2.20
C PRO A 487 -6.42 -31.43 1.67
N GLN A 488 -5.64 -30.92 0.71
CA GLN A 488 -4.49 -31.63 0.12
C GLN A 488 -3.35 -31.76 1.12
N ARG A 489 -3.08 -30.69 1.87
CA ARG A 489 -2.05 -30.67 2.93
C ARG A 489 -2.40 -31.61 4.06
N GLU A 490 -3.62 -31.53 4.58
CA GLU A 490 -4.09 -32.37 5.68
C GLU A 490 -4.16 -33.86 5.27
N ALA A 491 -4.54 -34.17 4.04
CA ALA A 491 -4.49 -35.53 3.51
C ALA A 491 -3.06 -36.09 3.44
N LEU A 492 -2.08 -35.27 3.03
CA LEU A 492 -0.67 -35.68 3.00
C LEU A 492 -0.06 -35.83 4.39
N LYS A 493 -0.45 -35.00 5.37
CA LYS A 493 -0.09 -35.20 6.78
C LYS A 493 -0.65 -36.52 7.29
N ALA A 494 -1.92 -36.82 6.99
CA ALA A 494 -2.57 -38.06 7.44
C ALA A 494 -1.89 -39.29 6.83
N ALA A 495 -1.54 -39.22 5.56
CA ALA A 495 -0.76 -40.21 4.82
C ALA A 495 0.62 -40.51 5.43
N LEU A 496 1.33 -39.47 5.89
CA LEU A 496 2.69 -39.59 6.42
C LEU A 496 2.71 -39.98 7.90
N GLN A 497 1.81 -39.43 8.70
CA GLN A 497 1.81 -39.60 10.15
C GLN A 497 0.91 -40.76 10.62
N TYR A 498 -0.19 -41.04 9.90
CA TYR A 498 -1.20 -42.04 10.28
C TYR A 498 -1.61 -42.95 9.10
N PRO A 499 -0.65 -43.66 8.45
CA PRO A 499 -0.90 -44.44 7.24
C PRO A 499 -1.96 -45.56 7.43
N ALA A 500 -2.05 -46.15 8.63
CA ALA A 500 -3.06 -47.17 8.94
C ALA A 500 -4.51 -46.63 8.92
N ILE A 501 -4.70 -45.34 9.22
CA ILE A 501 -6.01 -44.68 9.24
C ILE A 501 -6.34 -44.12 7.84
N ALA A 502 -5.37 -43.48 7.19
CA ALA A 502 -5.58 -42.83 5.89
C ALA A 502 -5.60 -43.81 4.70
N GLY A 503 -4.89 -44.93 4.81
CA GLY A 503 -4.57 -45.84 3.70
C GLY A 503 -5.74 -46.29 2.83
N PRO A 504 -6.87 -46.80 3.39
CA PRO A 504 -7.99 -47.33 2.60
C PRO A 504 -8.59 -46.34 1.59
N VAL A 505 -8.48 -45.04 1.87
CA VAL A 505 -9.05 -43.97 1.05
C VAL A 505 -7.96 -43.23 0.29
N PHE A 506 -6.82 -42.93 0.93
CA PHE A 506 -5.74 -42.15 0.32
C PHE A 506 -5.10 -42.86 -0.89
N ASP A 507 -4.93 -44.18 -0.84
CA ASP A 507 -4.32 -44.93 -1.97
C ASP A 507 -5.20 -44.88 -3.23
N THR A 508 -6.51 -44.64 -3.08
CA THR A 508 -7.45 -44.46 -4.22
C THR A 508 -7.33 -43.09 -4.89
N LEU A 509 -6.70 -42.11 -4.24
CA LEU A 509 -6.52 -40.76 -4.77
C LEU A 509 -5.38 -40.74 -5.80
N THR A 510 -5.69 -40.26 -6.99
CA THR A 510 -4.72 -40.06 -8.07
C THR A 510 -3.91 -38.77 -7.85
N VAL A 511 -2.79 -38.62 -8.56
CA VAL A 511 -1.91 -37.44 -8.43
C VAL A 511 -2.64 -36.14 -8.82
N GLU A 512 -3.61 -36.21 -9.74
CA GLU A 512 -4.46 -35.11 -10.20
C GLU A 512 -5.38 -34.54 -9.10
N SER A 513 -5.56 -35.28 -8.00
CA SER A 513 -6.25 -34.79 -6.80
C SER A 513 -5.45 -33.68 -6.09
N PHE A 514 -4.14 -33.57 -6.37
CA PHE A 514 -3.23 -32.60 -5.77
C PHE A 514 -2.89 -31.50 -6.80
N THR A 515 -3.57 -30.35 -6.70
CA THR A 515 -3.47 -29.26 -7.68
C THR A 515 -2.17 -28.49 -7.58
N HIS A 516 -1.50 -28.54 -6.43
CA HIS A 516 -0.20 -27.90 -6.25
C HIS A 516 0.95 -28.85 -6.62
N PRO A 517 1.90 -28.48 -7.49
CA PRO A 517 2.99 -29.35 -7.94
C PRO A 517 3.84 -29.94 -6.79
N GLY A 518 4.01 -29.20 -5.70
CA GLY A 518 4.68 -29.69 -4.49
C GLY A 518 3.95 -30.84 -3.81
N TYR A 519 2.63 -30.75 -3.69
CA TYR A 519 1.81 -31.81 -3.08
C TYR A 519 1.64 -33.01 -4.01
N ALA A 520 1.52 -32.77 -5.33
CA ALA A 520 1.57 -33.82 -6.34
C ALA A 520 2.89 -34.60 -6.29
N ALA A 521 4.02 -33.91 -6.11
CA ALA A 521 5.32 -34.54 -5.96
C ALA A 521 5.43 -35.40 -4.69
N VAL A 522 4.87 -34.95 -3.56
CA VAL A 522 4.82 -35.75 -2.32
C VAL A 522 3.91 -36.97 -2.51
N ARG A 523 2.72 -36.82 -3.12
CA ARG A 523 1.84 -37.97 -3.42
C ARG A 523 2.52 -39.01 -4.29
N THR A 524 3.28 -38.56 -5.29
CA THR A 524 4.06 -39.43 -6.20
C THR A 524 5.15 -40.17 -5.43
N ALA A 525 5.87 -39.48 -4.53
CA ALA A 525 6.87 -40.09 -3.67
C ALA A 525 6.26 -41.16 -2.74
N ILE A 526 5.08 -40.91 -2.19
CA ILE A 526 4.36 -41.88 -1.37
C ILE A 526 3.95 -43.12 -2.18
N ALA A 527 3.47 -42.94 -3.42
CA ALA A 527 3.17 -44.07 -4.31
C ALA A 527 4.43 -44.90 -4.63
N ALA A 528 5.54 -44.23 -4.94
CA ALA A 528 6.81 -44.86 -5.25
C ALA A 528 7.43 -45.61 -4.06
N ALA A 529 7.13 -45.19 -2.82
CA ALA A 529 7.51 -45.90 -1.60
C ALA A 529 6.67 -47.16 -1.30
N GLY A 530 5.75 -47.53 -2.20
CA GLY A 530 4.88 -48.71 -2.07
C GLY A 530 3.45 -48.41 -1.62
N GLY A 531 3.08 -47.13 -1.47
CA GLY A 531 1.77 -46.72 -0.97
C GLY A 531 1.56 -47.10 0.50
N MET A 532 0.37 -46.81 1.03
CA MET A 532 0.07 -47.02 2.46
C MET A 532 -0.12 -48.50 2.79
N SER A 533 -0.35 -49.30 1.76
CA SER A 533 -0.48 -50.75 1.81
C SER A 533 0.85 -51.48 2.09
N ALA A 534 2.00 -50.79 2.02
CA ALA A 534 3.33 -51.36 2.28
C ALA A 534 3.60 -51.64 3.79
N GLY A 535 2.72 -51.21 4.70
CA GLY A 535 2.78 -51.55 6.13
C GLY A 535 3.81 -50.76 6.96
N GLY A 536 4.43 -49.72 6.39
CA GLY A 536 5.36 -48.83 7.10
C GLY A 536 4.64 -47.86 8.05
N SER A 537 5.25 -47.56 9.20
CA SER A 537 4.78 -46.51 10.12
C SER A 537 5.95 -45.77 10.79
N GLY A 538 5.69 -44.58 11.33
CA GLY A 538 6.69 -43.78 12.05
C GLY A 538 7.82 -43.24 11.18
N GLY A 539 8.97 -42.92 11.80
CA GLY A 539 10.09 -42.25 11.12
C GLY A 539 10.66 -43.03 9.92
N GLN A 540 10.69 -44.36 10.00
CA GLN A 540 11.17 -45.22 8.91
C GLN A 540 10.30 -45.09 7.64
N TRP A 541 8.99 -44.90 7.81
CA TRP A 541 8.08 -44.65 6.68
C TRP A 541 8.32 -43.29 6.05
N ILE A 542 8.48 -42.25 6.87
CA ILE A 542 8.76 -40.88 6.37
C ILE A 542 10.11 -40.83 5.63
N ASP A 543 11.13 -41.54 6.14
CA ASP A 543 12.43 -41.68 5.48
C ASP A 543 12.31 -42.37 4.12
N ALA A 544 11.57 -43.49 4.05
CA ALA A 544 11.35 -44.22 2.81
C ALA A 544 10.61 -43.37 1.76
N VAL A 545 9.61 -42.60 2.16
CA VAL A 545 8.91 -41.66 1.26
C VAL A 545 9.84 -40.53 0.79
N ARG A 546 10.66 -39.99 1.70
CA ARG A 546 11.61 -38.92 1.37
C ARG A 546 12.65 -39.37 0.34
N GLU A 547 13.15 -40.60 0.45
CA GLU A 547 14.12 -41.17 -0.50
C GLU A 547 13.55 -41.28 -1.92
N GLN A 548 12.22 -41.40 -2.05
CA GLN A 548 11.52 -41.44 -3.33
C GLN A 548 11.14 -40.06 -3.88
N ALA A 549 11.47 -38.97 -3.18
CA ALA A 549 11.13 -37.62 -3.61
C ALA A 549 11.98 -37.18 -4.81
N ALA A 550 11.34 -36.81 -5.92
CA ALA A 550 12.00 -36.40 -7.16
C ALA A 550 12.81 -35.09 -7.08
N SER A 551 12.76 -34.36 -5.96
CA SER A 551 13.52 -33.13 -5.75
C SER A 551 13.83 -32.87 -4.27
N PRO A 552 14.92 -32.13 -3.96
CA PRO A 552 15.21 -31.70 -2.59
C PRO A 552 14.07 -30.91 -1.92
N GLN A 553 13.30 -30.16 -2.71
CA GLN A 553 12.16 -29.39 -2.23
C GLN A 553 10.99 -30.30 -1.82
N ALA A 554 10.71 -31.35 -2.60
CA ALA A 554 9.72 -32.36 -2.24
C ALA A 554 10.17 -33.16 -1.00
N ALA A 555 11.46 -33.49 -0.89
CA ALA A 555 12.02 -34.14 0.29
C ALA A 555 11.86 -33.29 1.57
N ASN A 556 12.09 -31.98 1.47
CA ASN A 556 11.84 -31.05 2.57
C ASN A 556 10.36 -30.97 2.95
N LEU A 557 9.47 -31.01 1.95
CA LEU A 557 8.02 -30.98 2.18
C LEU A 557 7.52 -32.26 2.85
N VAL A 558 8.10 -33.43 2.53
CA VAL A 558 7.84 -34.69 3.25
C VAL A 558 8.18 -34.55 4.74
N ASN A 559 9.35 -34.00 5.06
CA ASN A 559 9.78 -33.79 6.45
C ASN A 559 8.84 -32.82 7.19
N GLU A 560 8.47 -31.71 6.55
CA GLU A 560 7.55 -30.72 7.11
C GLU A 560 6.18 -31.33 7.45
N LEU A 561 5.56 -32.02 6.48
CA LEU A 561 4.25 -32.63 6.64
C LEU A 561 4.27 -33.84 7.58
N GLY A 562 5.42 -34.50 7.75
CA GLY A 562 5.61 -35.62 8.66
C GLY A 562 5.63 -35.26 10.14
N VAL A 563 5.77 -33.97 10.49
CA VAL A 563 5.86 -33.50 11.89
C VAL A 563 4.86 -32.40 12.24
N GLU A 564 4.17 -31.83 11.26
CA GLU A 564 3.21 -30.75 11.48
C GLU A 564 1.96 -31.26 12.21
N ALA A 565 1.61 -30.61 13.33
CA ALA A 565 0.48 -31.01 14.17
C ALA A 565 -0.88 -30.87 13.46
N PHE A 566 -1.81 -31.75 13.81
CA PHE A 566 -3.23 -31.61 13.46
C PHE A 566 -3.90 -30.57 14.34
N ARG A 567 -4.94 -29.89 13.82
CA ARG A 567 -5.74 -28.93 14.57
C ARG A 567 -6.85 -29.65 15.36
N VAL A 568 -6.48 -30.71 16.07
CA VAL A 568 -7.39 -31.56 16.85
C VAL A 568 -6.64 -32.00 18.10
N ASP A 569 -7.24 -31.77 19.28
CA ASP A 569 -6.59 -31.98 20.58
C ASP A 569 -6.80 -33.41 21.16
N ASP A 570 -7.51 -34.30 20.44
CA ASP A 570 -7.95 -35.60 20.93
C ASP A 570 -7.77 -36.74 19.88
N ASP A 571 -7.16 -37.84 20.30
CA ASP A 571 -6.85 -39.02 19.46
C ASP A 571 -8.13 -39.72 18.96
N GLU A 572 -9.23 -39.69 19.71
CA GLU A 572 -10.51 -40.27 19.26
C GLU A 572 -11.16 -39.44 18.14
N ARG A 573 -10.92 -38.12 18.11
CA ARG A 573 -11.41 -37.22 17.07
C ARG A 573 -10.53 -37.23 15.82
N LEU A 574 -9.26 -37.57 15.96
CA LEU A 574 -8.30 -37.60 14.87
C LEU A 574 -8.71 -38.55 13.73
N ALA A 575 -9.17 -39.77 14.06
CA ALA A 575 -9.59 -40.73 13.03
C ALA A 575 -10.80 -40.23 12.21
N ARG A 576 -11.76 -39.55 12.86
CA ARG A 576 -12.92 -38.92 12.20
C ARG A 576 -12.48 -37.74 11.35
N TYR A 577 -11.63 -36.87 11.88
CA TYR A 577 -11.06 -35.72 11.17
C TYR A 577 -10.34 -36.15 9.87
N ILE A 578 -9.48 -37.17 9.94
CA ILE A 578 -8.79 -37.73 8.77
C ILE A 578 -9.81 -38.23 7.73
N GLY A 579 -10.87 -38.92 8.19
CA GLY A 579 -11.97 -39.37 7.33
C GLY A 579 -12.67 -38.22 6.60
N GLY A 580 -12.99 -37.13 7.30
CA GLY A 580 -13.64 -35.93 6.73
C GLY A 580 -12.74 -35.20 5.72
N VAL A 581 -11.45 -35.04 6.03
CA VAL A 581 -10.45 -34.45 5.11
C VAL A 581 -10.34 -35.24 3.81
N LEU A 582 -10.24 -36.58 3.90
CA LEU A 582 -10.13 -37.44 2.72
C LEU A 582 -11.43 -37.44 1.90
N ALA A 583 -12.61 -37.43 2.55
CA ALA A 583 -13.89 -37.30 1.88
C ALA A 583 -14.02 -35.96 1.13
N ARG A 584 -13.56 -34.87 1.73
CA ARG A 584 -13.53 -33.54 1.11
C ARG A 584 -12.62 -33.50 -0.12
N LEU A 585 -11.44 -34.13 -0.04
CA LEU A 585 -10.51 -34.19 -1.17
C LEU A 585 -11.05 -35.06 -2.32
N GLN A 586 -11.68 -36.20 -2.00
CA GLN A 586 -12.37 -37.05 -2.98
C GLN A 586 -13.56 -36.33 -3.64
N GLU A 587 -14.34 -35.55 -2.88
CA GLU A 587 -15.48 -34.80 -3.41
C GLU A 587 -15.08 -33.81 -4.51
N VAL A 588 -13.99 -33.07 -4.31
CA VAL A 588 -13.47 -32.13 -5.31
C VAL A 588 -13.05 -32.85 -6.60
N TRP A 589 -12.44 -34.03 -6.47
CA TRP A 589 -12.03 -34.84 -7.63
C TRP A 589 -13.26 -35.40 -8.39
N VAL A 590 -14.21 -36.01 -7.68
CA VAL A 590 -15.47 -36.53 -8.26
C VAL A 590 -16.27 -35.40 -8.92
N GLY A 591 -16.27 -34.20 -8.33
CA GLY A 591 -16.91 -33.02 -8.91
C GLY A 591 -16.36 -32.61 -10.28
N ARG A 592 -15.05 -32.80 -10.53
CA ARG A 592 -14.44 -32.56 -11.85
C ARG A 592 -14.84 -33.63 -12.87
N GLN A 593 -14.83 -34.90 -12.47
CA GLN A 593 -15.26 -36.02 -13.33
C GLN A 593 -16.73 -35.87 -13.76
N ILE A 594 -17.60 -35.45 -12.85
CA ILE A 594 -19.00 -35.10 -13.16
C ILE A 594 -19.09 -33.96 -14.18
N ALA A 595 -18.27 -32.92 -14.04
CA ALA A 595 -18.27 -31.80 -14.98
C ALA A 595 -17.81 -32.21 -16.39
N GLU A 596 -16.79 -33.07 -16.49
CA GLU A 596 -16.32 -33.67 -17.75
C GLU A 596 -17.39 -34.55 -18.40
N MET A 597 -18.06 -35.42 -17.62
CA MET A 597 -19.15 -36.27 -18.10
C MET A 597 -20.36 -35.45 -18.57
N LYS A 598 -20.76 -34.41 -17.82
CA LYS A 598 -21.82 -33.48 -18.25
C LYS A 598 -21.46 -32.77 -19.55
N SER A 599 -20.21 -32.34 -19.68
CA SER A 599 -19.70 -31.70 -20.91
C SER A 599 -19.70 -32.66 -22.10
N LYS A 600 -19.39 -33.96 -21.89
CA LYS A 600 -19.47 -35.00 -22.93
C LYS A 600 -20.93 -35.26 -23.34
N LEU A 601 -21.83 -35.43 -22.38
CA LEU A 601 -23.27 -35.64 -22.62
C LEU A 601 -23.93 -34.48 -23.37
N GLN A 602 -23.57 -33.23 -23.06
CA GLN A 602 -24.09 -32.03 -23.76
C GLN A 602 -23.70 -31.94 -25.23
N ARG A 603 -22.62 -32.63 -25.63
CA ARG A 603 -22.13 -32.65 -27.02
C ARG A 603 -22.57 -33.90 -27.80
N MET A 604 -23.23 -34.85 -27.15
CA MET A 604 -23.73 -36.07 -27.79
C MET A 604 -25.19 -35.91 -28.19
N SER A 605 -25.53 -36.33 -29.40
CA SER A 605 -26.91 -36.44 -29.87
C SER A 605 -27.58 -37.65 -29.18
N PRO A 606 -28.66 -37.45 -28.39
CA PRO A 606 -29.39 -38.55 -27.76
C PRO A 606 -30.11 -39.46 -28.77
N VAL A 607 -30.21 -39.04 -30.04
CA VAL A 607 -30.92 -39.76 -31.10
C VAL A 607 -29.95 -40.62 -31.93
N ASP A 608 -28.72 -40.15 -32.13
CA ASP A 608 -27.72 -40.84 -32.96
C ASP A 608 -26.84 -41.81 -32.17
N ASN A 609 -26.72 -41.64 -30.84
CA ASN A 609 -25.86 -42.44 -29.96
C ASN A 609 -26.58 -42.85 -28.66
N ASP A 610 -27.78 -43.44 -28.77
CA ASP A 610 -28.68 -43.75 -27.65
C ASP A 610 -28.03 -44.65 -26.57
N ASP A 611 -27.39 -45.76 -26.96
CA ASP A 611 -26.75 -46.69 -26.02
C ASP A 611 -25.59 -46.04 -25.24
N GLU A 612 -24.73 -45.26 -25.90
CA GLU A 612 -23.59 -44.58 -25.24
C GLU A 612 -24.07 -43.41 -24.36
N TYR A 613 -25.13 -42.71 -24.77
CA TYR A 613 -25.76 -41.65 -23.99
C TYR A 613 -26.37 -42.20 -22.69
N ASN A 614 -27.15 -43.28 -22.76
CA ASN A 614 -27.80 -43.88 -21.60
C ASN A 614 -26.78 -44.49 -20.62
N ALA A 615 -25.70 -45.09 -21.12
CA ALA A 615 -24.60 -45.58 -20.28
C ALA A 615 -23.90 -44.44 -19.52
N LEU A 616 -23.49 -43.37 -20.22
CA LEU A 616 -22.84 -42.21 -19.61
C LEU A 616 -23.76 -41.45 -18.64
N PHE A 617 -25.06 -41.41 -18.93
CA PHE A 617 -26.04 -40.83 -18.02
C PHE A 617 -26.20 -41.66 -16.73
N GLY A 618 -26.20 -43.00 -16.84
CA GLY A 618 -26.18 -43.89 -15.68
C GLY A 618 -24.96 -43.70 -14.79
N ASP A 619 -23.76 -43.61 -15.38
CA ASP A 619 -22.51 -43.34 -14.68
C ASP A 619 -22.53 -41.97 -13.99
N LEU A 620 -23.08 -40.95 -14.66
CA LEU A 620 -23.24 -39.61 -14.10
C LEU A 620 -24.13 -39.61 -12.84
N VAL A 621 -25.27 -40.31 -12.87
CA VAL A 621 -26.19 -40.42 -11.73
C VAL A 621 -25.52 -41.15 -10.56
N ALA A 622 -24.77 -42.22 -10.83
CA ALA A 622 -24.00 -42.94 -9.82
C ALA A 622 -22.92 -42.05 -9.20
N MET A 623 -22.18 -41.27 -10.00
CA MET A 623 -21.17 -40.33 -9.52
C MET A 623 -21.77 -39.18 -8.71
N GLU A 624 -22.93 -38.63 -9.10
CA GLU A 624 -23.62 -37.59 -8.32
C GLU A 624 -24.10 -38.13 -6.96
N THR A 625 -24.62 -39.35 -6.92
CA THR A 625 -25.00 -40.03 -5.67
C THR A 625 -23.80 -40.25 -4.77
N TYR A 626 -22.67 -40.69 -5.36
CA TYR A 626 -21.42 -40.87 -4.64
C TYR A 626 -20.88 -39.53 -4.08
N ARG A 627 -20.89 -38.46 -4.89
CA ARG A 627 -20.48 -37.11 -4.47
C ARG A 627 -21.33 -36.60 -3.30
N ARG A 628 -22.64 -36.85 -3.33
CA ARG A 628 -23.53 -36.48 -2.22
C ARG A 628 -23.17 -37.20 -0.92
N SER A 629 -22.87 -38.50 -0.99
CA SER A 629 -22.41 -39.25 0.18
C SER A 629 -21.06 -38.75 0.74
N LEU A 630 -20.16 -38.28 -0.14
CA LEU A 630 -18.90 -37.66 0.26
C LEU A 630 -19.11 -36.30 0.91
N LEU A 631 -20.04 -35.49 0.40
CA LEU A 631 -20.43 -34.22 1.01
C LEU A 631 -21.00 -34.43 2.41
N GLU A 632 -21.90 -35.41 2.59
CA GLU A 632 -22.48 -35.76 3.89
C GLU A 632 -21.41 -36.21 4.90
N ARG A 633 -20.42 -37.00 4.45
CA ARG A 633 -19.26 -37.40 5.26
C ARG A 633 -18.27 -36.27 5.55
N ALA A 634 -18.20 -35.26 4.68
CA ALA A 634 -17.36 -34.08 4.87
C ALA A 634 -18.05 -32.98 5.70
N SER A 635 -19.40 -32.98 5.76
CA SER A 635 -20.21 -31.98 6.48
C SER A 635 -20.76 -32.46 7.81
N GLY A 636 -20.87 -33.77 8.04
CA GLY A 636 -21.33 -34.35 9.30
C GLY A 636 -20.39 -34.11 10.48
N ASP A 637 -19.18 -33.64 10.21
CA ASP A 637 -18.14 -33.35 11.18
C ASP A 637 -17.81 -31.86 11.11
N ASP A 638 -18.03 -31.15 12.20
CA ASP A 638 -17.61 -29.76 12.39
C ASP A 638 -16.07 -29.72 12.37
N LEU A 639 -15.46 -29.63 11.17
CA LEU A 639 -14.01 -29.63 10.94
C LEU A 639 -13.27 -28.40 11.54
N THR A 640 -14.00 -27.59 12.32
CA THR A 640 -13.56 -26.37 13.00
C THR A 640 -13.83 -26.35 14.51
N ALA A 641 -14.31 -27.46 15.10
CA ALA A 641 -14.57 -27.55 16.54
C ALA A 641 -13.41 -28.15 17.36
#